data_AF-A0A0K6GGW3-F1
#
_entry.id   AF-A0A0K6GGW3-F1
#
_cell.length_a   1.000
_cell.length_b   1.000
_cell.length_c   1.000
_cell.angle_alpha   90.00
_cell.angle_beta   90.00
_cell.angle_gamma   90.00
#
_symmetry.space_group_name_H-M   'P 1'
#
loop_
_entity.id
_entity.type
_entity.pdbx_description
1 polymer ?
#
loop_
_entity_poly.entity_id
_entity_poly.type
_entity_poly.pdbx_seq_one_letter_code
_entity_poly.pdbx_strand_id
1 'polypeptide(L)'
;MSLTPGQTFNSLKNFVEESFKFRTAEQVYHFLKLLSNASSQNSFWTAKDGQSHLHELVKGNGIVRLADAIRFPKETNRPWSFQRGYIPIFTYIASDWVVKSTLNSDINALYGLIHINFHIIREMIETNMRMLMAARSFREKLQPLSGKQVFKVLFVTIFEYLTRFKEALATNSGIRDFAEQITQWFDEWVAGLTSKSPFQDECVTYSEDQREFVIENLRRDKEQILRLIRRAQAVFVKNNVQMSHQLLGNAAPGLVAALERNFDFDGPGEFCESGPRHDNDHAEFELIRVPPTRDELLCEDEPYLPANFFEGPHFHDPTSMERLLDIQFRLLREELTSPIRLATQLIIEDLKKSKSGATNLSKILDARGGRYAAPATAWESIIFSVFTNVSFRPLELNNRGISAGIDFDTPPGFQETINARWSSRSDMEESHQRCGYLRGQDRVSIRVSFFDAKVNVRIVQTLQNRSNNNGTLILIEAPVFYEGIRPFLEALKQEPESFPFTKYLRLQSKDELTRTTITPPLYSRDPRFSFELKDLFPPTAASLRLITRDPDSIANARAQLIQSSRLDPSQAEAMIDCLTREVALIQGPPRTGKSYTGLELIQVLVKNRIAPILLVAFTNHALDHMLNAILDAGITDKIVEKEEGESRLGYSGKSVYRKMKILESQMKELMDNISARKVPSSHVEQHISTAYPHHHGEFFQHVPAWISAIAPKANDAEEGWETVGESLNQNESIIDFWLRADDFRFLETHRQSGATTKAGPQVSSSNKFKSLTLGTGTNDESSISTKTNRSIDVLLKNPKVWRMSRKERTALYKAWGNETIELTHTIQIQQFEDFKRAHEETAGHHKEITDQLKAELLSRSHIVGCTTTGAAKLVSLLSGMSPKVMIVEEAGQVLEAHILASLVGTVEHMILIGDPLQLRPNINSYKLTTENPKTGKIYKFDQSLMERLSSSGFPMSQINVQRRMRPEISSLIR
;
A
#
# COMPACT_ATOMS: atom_id res chain seq x y z
N MET A 1 11.64 23.88 47.10
CA MET A 1 11.14 22.93 48.11
C MET A 1 9.90 22.30 47.53
N SER A 2 9.95 21.00 47.27
CA SER A 2 8.80 20.19 46.89
C SER A 2 7.87 20.07 48.09
N LEU A 3 6.71 20.71 48.03
CA LEU A 3 5.72 20.66 49.10
C LEU A 3 4.81 19.45 48.91
N THR A 4 4.35 18.89 50.03
CA THR A 4 3.28 17.87 50.02
C THR A 4 1.95 18.51 49.58
N PRO A 5 0.98 17.72 49.07
CA PRO A 5 -0.32 18.24 48.68
C PRO A 5 -0.98 19.04 49.81
N GLY A 6 -1.03 18.51 51.04
CA GLY A 6 -1.62 19.21 52.19
C GLY A 6 -0.95 20.54 52.55
N GLN A 7 0.38 20.63 52.46
CA GLN A 7 1.11 21.89 52.69
C GLN A 7 0.85 22.91 51.57
N THR A 8 0.68 22.43 50.34
CA THR A 8 0.37 23.28 49.18
C THR A 8 -1.04 23.84 49.27
N PHE A 9 -2.03 23.01 49.62
CA PHE A 9 -3.41 23.45 49.84
C PHE A 9 -3.52 24.48 50.97
N ASN A 10 -2.88 24.22 52.13
CA ASN A 10 -2.88 25.16 53.25
C ASN A 10 -2.24 26.51 52.89
N SER A 11 -1.18 26.49 52.06
CA SER A 11 -0.51 27.72 51.62
C SER A 11 -1.30 28.48 50.56
N LEU A 12 -2.02 27.77 49.69
CA LEU A 12 -2.87 28.36 48.65
C LEU A 12 -4.13 29.00 49.23
N LYS A 13 -4.67 28.49 50.34
CA LYS A 13 -5.87 29.04 50.99
C LYS A 13 -5.76 30.55 51.24
N ASN A 14 -4.59 31.02 51.66
CA ASN A 14 -4.31 32.45 51.92
C ASN A 14 -4.43 33.34 50.66
N PHE A 15 -4.25 32.79 49.46
CA PHE A 15 -4.35 33.52 48.19
C PHE A 15 -5.76 33.48 47.59
N VAL A 16 -6.57 32.49 47.98
CA VAL A 16 -7.91 32.21 47.45
C VAL A 16 -9.02 32.89 48.29
N GLU A 17 -8.66 33.59 49.37
CA GLU A 17 -9.60 34.44 50.11
C GLU A 17 -10.20 35.55 49.22
N GLU A 18 -11.49 35.85 49.39
CA GLU A 18 -12.22 36.83 48.57
C GLU A 18 -11.60 38.24 48.62
N SER A 19 -11.04 38.62 49.77
CA SER A 19 -10.43 39.93 50.02
C SER A 19 -8.99 40.07 49.50
N PHE A 20 -8.35 38.98 49.08
CA PHE A 20 -6.95 38.99 48.65
C PHE A 20 -6.81 39.57 47.23
N LYS A 21 -5.82 40.45 47.01
CA LYS A 21 -5.43 40.90 45.66
C LYS A 21 -3.91 41.00 45.59
N PHE A 22 -3.33 40.64 44.46
CA PHE A 22 -1.88 40.76 44.25
C PHE A 22 -1.47 42.24 44.28
N ARG A 23 -0.59 42.60 45.22
CA ARG A 23 -0.01 43.95 45.33
C ARG A 23 1.43 44.02 44.84
N THR A 24 2.13 42.88 44.81
CA THR A 24 3.53 42.78 44.37
C THR A 24 3.72 41.59 43.41
N ALA A 25 4.68 41.69 42.49
CA ALA A 25 5.04 40.59 41.59
C ALA A 25 5.54 39.36 42.36
N GLU A 26 6.15 39.56 43.54
CA GLU A 26 6.62 38.46 44.40
C GLU A 26 5.48 37.60 44.94
N GLN A 27 4.33 38.20 45.26
CA GLN A 27 3.13 37.46 45.67
C GLN A 27 2.61 36.60 44.52
N VAL A 28 2.64 37.11 43.28
CA VAL A 28 2.27 36.36 42.08
C VAL A 28 3.22 35.19 41.87
N TYR A 29 4.54 35.42 41.94
CA TYR A 29 5.53 34.35 41.80
C TYR A 29 5.40 33.28 42.88
N HIS A 30 5.05 33.66 44.12
CA HIS A 30 4.82 32.70 45.20
C HIS A 30 3.58 31.84 44.91
N PHE A 31 2.47 32.45 44.51
CA PHE A 31 1.25 31.76 44.11
C PHE A 31 1.49 30.77 42.96
N LEU A 32 2.16 31.21 41.89
CA LEU A 32 2.46 30.37 40.72
C LEU A 32 3.44 29.23 41.04
N LYS A 33 4.38 29.47 41.96
CA LYS A 33 5.28 28.42 42.45
C LYS A 33 4.52 27.33 43.20
N LEU A 34 3.48 27.69 43.95
CA LEU A 34 2.61 26.70 44.61
C LEU A 34 1.83 25.86 43.59
N LEU A 35 1.34 26.46 42.51
CA LEU A 35 0.70 25.73 41.40
C LEU A 35 1.67 24.78 40.68
N SER A 36 2.92 25.21 40.47
CA SER A 36 3.95 24.37 39.82
C SER A 36 4.36 23.13 40.63
N ASN A 37 4.06 23.09 41.94
CA ASN A 37 4.32 21.91 42.77
C ASN A 37 3.37 20.75 42.46
N ALA A 38 2.19 21.03 41.90
CA ALA A 38 1.22 20.06 41.41
C ALA A 38 1.64 19.55 40.03
N SER A 39 2.75 18.80 39.97
CA SER A 39 3.32 18.28 38.72
C SER A 39 3.68 16.80 38.84
N SER A 40 3.75 16.10 37.71
CA SER A 40 4.15 14.68 37.65
C SER A 40 5.61 14.46 38.06
N GLN A 41 6.41 15.54 38.11
CA GLN A 41 7.80 15.53 38.56
C GLN A 41 7.93 15.54 40.09
N ASN A 42 6.85 15.82 40.83
CA ASN A 42 6.84 15.82 42.29
C ASN A 42 6.33 14.47 42.82
N SER A 43 7.24 13.64 43.35
CA SER A 43 6.94 12.30 43.85
C SER A 43 5.95 12.25 45.03
N PHE A 44 5.69 13.39 45.69
CA PHE A 44 4.72 13.50 46.79
C PHE A 44 3.27 13.66 46.32
N TRP A 45 3.02 13.78 45.01
CA TRP A 45 1.70 14.03 44.45
C TRP A 45 1.18 12.80 43.70
N THR A 46 -0.07 12.42 43.96
CA THR A 46 -0.76 11.36 43.21
C THR A 46 -1.72 11.94 42.16
N ALA A 47 -2.14 11.10 41.22
CA ALA A 47 -3.13 11.48 40.20
C ALA A 47 -4.45 11.96 40.80
N LYS A 48 -4.87 11.33 41.91
CA LYS A 48 -6.08 11.70 42.64
C LYS A 48 -5.94 13.08 43.28
N ASP A 49 -4.79 13.36 43.89
CA ASP A 49 -4.50 14.66 44.51
C ASP A 49 -4.45 15.78 43.47
N GLY A 50 -3.84 15.53 42.30
CA GLY A 50 -3.79 16.48 41.18
C GLY A 50 -5.17 16.83 40.63
N GLN A 51 -6.06 15.84 40.49
CA GLN A 51 -7.45 16.08 40.06
C GLN A 51 -8.26 16.85 41.11
N SER A 52 -8.12 16.51 42.40
CA SER A 52 -8.76 17.28 43.48
C SER A 52 -8.25 18.72 43.53
N HIS A 53 -6.94 18.92 43.28
CA HIS A 53 -6.34 20.25 43.22
C HIS A 53 -6.88 21.11 42.07
N LEU A 54 -6.99 20.53 40.87
CA LEU A 54 -7.59 21.19 39.71
C LEU A 54 -9.05 21.58 39.99
N HIS A 55 -9.83 20.66 40.57
CA HIS A 55 -11.23 20.89 40.90
C HIS A 55 -11.43 22.04 41.89
N GLU A 56 -10.62 22.07 42.96
CA GLU A 56 -10.68 23.12 43.99
C GLU A 56 -10.20 24.48 43.45
N LEU A 57 -9.18 24.49 42.59
CA LEU A 57 -8.67 25.71 41.96
C LEU A 57 -9.73 26.37 41.06
N VAL A 58 -10.47 25.56 40.29
CA VAL A 58 -11.47 26.04 39.33
C VAL A 58 -12.79 26.42 39.99
N LYS A 59 -13.25 25.64 40.98
CA LYS A 59 -14.51 25.94 41.71
C LYS A 59 -14.36 27.01 42.78
N GLY A 60 -13.16 27.21 43.33
CA GLY A 60 -12.87 28.30 44.27
C GLY A 60 -12.47 29.60 43.56
N ASN A 61 -12.03 30.61 44.33
CA ASN A 61 -11.52 31.86 43.77
C ASN A 61 -10.14 31.71 43.09
N GLY A 62 -9.60 30.49 42.99
CA GLY A 62 -8.29 30.21 42.39
C GLY A 62 -8.23 30.57 40.90
N ILE A 63 -9.31 30.32 40.16
CA ILE A 63 -9.42 30.69 38.74
C ILE A 63 -9.41 32.21 38.54
N VAL A 64 -10.05 32.97 39.44
CA VAL A 64 -10.04 34.43 39.42
C VAL A 64 -8.62 34.95 39.69
N ARG A 65 -7.91 34.37 40.65
CA ARG A 65 -6.51 34.72 40.94
C ARG A 65 -5.56 34.35 39.81
N LEU A 66 -5.83 33.25 39.10
CA LEU A 66 -5.05 32.89 37.91
C LEU A 66 -5.29 33.90 36.77
N ALA A 67 -6.52 34.38 36.59
CA ALA A 67 -6.84 35.45 35.66
C ALA A 67 -6.15 36.79 36.05
N ASP A 68 -6.18 37.14 37.33
CA ASP A 68 -5.47 38.32 37.88
C ASP A 68 -3.96 38.21 37.61
N ALA A 69 -3.36 37.02 37.78
CA ALA A 69 -1.95 36.78 37.51
C ALA A 69 -1.58 36.93 36.02
N ILE A 70 -2.47 36.54 35.09
CA ILE A 70 -2.29 36.71 33.63
C ILE A 70 -2.33 38.19 33.25
N ARG A 71 -3.12 39.03 33.94
CA ARG A 71 -3.30 40.47 33.65
C ARG A 71 -2.31 41.38 34.39
N PHE A 72 -1.77 40.92 35.52
CA PHE A 72 -0.85 41.66 36.38
C PHE A 72 0.26 42.46 35.67
N PRO A 73 1.00 41.91 34.69
CA PRO A 73 2.07 42.66 34.02
C PRO A 73 1.59 43.83 33.16
N LYS A 74 0.34 43.79 32.68
CA LYS A 74 -0.27 44.89 31.90
C LYS A 74 -0.95 45.92 32.79
N GLU A 75 -1.45 45.50 33.96
CA GLU A 75 -2.13 46.36 34.92
C GLU A 75 -1.18 47.10 35.88
N THR A 76 0.12 46.75 35.91
CA THR A 76 1.11 47.34 36.82
C THR A 76 2.42 47.71 36.12
N ASN A 77 2.97 48.90 36.41
CA ASN A 77 4.29 49.35 35.91
C ASN A 77 5.48 48.77 36.73
N ARG A 78 5.33 47.58 37.30
CA ARG A 78 6.34 46.97 38.20
C ARG A 78 7.23 45.98 37.45
N PRO A 79 8.48 45.75 37.88
CA PRO A 79 9.38 44.82 37.21
C PRO A 79 8.82 43.40 37.22
N TRP A 80 8.61 42.84 36.02
CA TRP A 80 8.02 41.53 35.78
C TRP A 80 9.01 40.62 35.03
N SER A 81 9.17 39.39 35.50
CA SER A 81 9.98 38.36 34.84
C SER A 81 9.05 37.41 34.11
N PHE A 82 9.25 37.31 32.79
CA PHE A 82 8.53 36.37 31.93
C PHE A 82 8.70 34.92 32.42
N GLN A 83 9.92 34.56 32.85
CA GLN A 83 10.26 33.21 33.30
C GLN A 83 9.62 32.84 34.63
N ARG A 84 9.49 33.79 35.57
CA ARG A 84 8.87 33.52 36.89
C ARG A 84 7.36 33.68 36.88
N GLY A 85 6.81 34.34 35.86
CA GLY A 85 5.39 34.60 35.69
C GLY A 85 4.71 33.64 34.70
N TYR A 86 4.88 33.86 33.39
CA TYR A 86 4.10 33.14 32.38
C TYR A 86 4.51 31.68 32.20
N ILE A 87 5.80 31.34 32.32
CA ILE A 87 6.24 29.95 32.14
C ILE A 87 5.60 29.00 33.17
N PRO A 88 5.57 29.29 34.48
CA PRO A 88 4.84 28.47 35.46
C PRO A 88 3.34 28.34 35.19
N ILE A 89 2.68 29.41 34.70
CA ILE A 89 1.27 29.36 34.30
C ILE A 89 1.08 28.32 33.21
N PHE A 90 1.79 28.45 32.09
CA PHE A 90 1.66 27.51 30.98
C PHE A 90 2.16 26.11 31.34
N THR A 91 3.15 25.98 32.22
CA THR A 91 3.65 24.68 32.69
C THR A 91 2.58 23.93 33.47
N TYR A 92 1.81 24.63 34.30
CA TYR A 92 0.68 24.04 35.02
C TYR A 92 -0.44 23.63 34.05
N ILE A 93 -0.79 24.50 33.10
CA ILE A 93 -1.84 24.25 32.10
C ILE A 93 -1.48 23.08 31.17
N ALA A 94 -0.21 23.02 30.74
CA ALA A 94 0.33 21.95 29.90
C ALA A 94 0.73 20.68 30.68
N SER A 95 0.46 20.62 31.99
CA SER A 95 0.82 19.46 32.80
C SER A 95 -0.04 18.24 32.47
N ASP A 96 0.55 17.05 32.61
CA ASP A 96 -0.19 15.78 32.44
C ASP A 96 -1.45 15.71 33.31
N TRP A 97 -1.42 16.35 34.49
CA TRP A 97 -2.56 16.38 35.41
C TRP A 97 -3.73 17.21 34.90
N VAL A 98 -3.49 18.25 34.11
CA VAL A 98 -4.57 19.06 33.50
C VAL A 98 -5.00 18.44 32.17
N VAL A 99 -4.05 18.08 31.30
CA VAL A 99 -4.33 17.59 29.95
C VAL A 99 -5.02 16.21 29.95
N LYS A 100 -4.59 15.28 30.82
CA LYS A 100 -5.17 13.92 30.92
C LYS A 100 -6.31 13.82 31.94
N SER A 101 -6.78 14.94 32.48
CA SER A 101 -7.87 14.94 33.46
C SER A 101 -9.21 14.61 32.80
N THR A 102 -10.08 13.92 33.55
CA THR A 102 -11.45 13.58 33.14
C THR A 102 -12.45 14.70 33.41
N LEU A 103 -12.04 15.79 34.08
CA LEU A 103 -12.87 16.93 34.47
C LEU A 103 -12.98 17.97 33.34
N ASN A 104 -13.67 17.62 32.24
CA ASN A 104 -13.76 18.46 31.05
C ASN A 104 -14.35 19.87 31.30
N SER A 105 -15.30 20.02 32.22
CA SER A 105 -15.86 21.34 32.59
C SER A 105 -14.80 22.27 33.16
N ASP A 106 -13.93 21.73 34.01
CA ASP A 106 -12.96 22.51 34.77
C ASP A 106 -11.77 22.90 33.88
N ILE A 107 -11.36 21.98 33.01
CA ILE A 107 -10.35 22.22 31.97
C ILE A 107 -10.85 23.30 31.00
N ASN A 108 -12.11 23.22 30.54
CA ASN A 108 -12.67 24.22 29.63
C ASN A 108 -12.75 25.61 30.28
N ALA A 109 -13.02 25.71 31.58
CA ALA A 109 -12.95 26.98 32.31
C ALA A 109 -11.52 27.54 32.35
N LEU A 110 -10.52 26.66 32.52
CA LEU A 110 -9.11 27.03 32.60
C LEU A 110 -8.55 27.49 31.24
N TYR A 111 -8.82 26.76 30.16
CA TYR A 111 -8.49 27.21 28.79
C TYR A 111 -9.38 28.38 28.33
N GLY A 112 -10.57 28.54 28.91
CA GLY A 112 -11.40 29.74 28.74
C GLY A 112 -10.71 31.02 29.22
N LEU A 113 -9.86 30.95 30.25
CA LEU A 113 -9.03 32.10 30.65
C LEU A 113 -8.00 32.49 29.60
N ILE A 114 -7.42 31.49 28.90
CA ILE A 114 -6.51 31.74 27.78
C ILE A 114 -7.28 32.38 26.64
N HIS A 115 -8.46 31.86 26.32
CA HIS A 115 -9.32 32.40 25.27
C HIS A 115 -9.67 33.88 25.51
N ILE A 116 -10.12 34.22 26.71
CA ILE A 116 -10.54 35.59 27.08
C ILE A 116 -9.35 36.56 27.08
N ASN A 117 -8.17 36.12 27.53
CA ASN A 117 -6.99 36.98 27.67
C ASN A 117 -5.96 36.77 26.56
N PHE A 118 -6.35 36.18 25.42
CA PHE A 118 -5.43 35.75 24.37
C PHE A 118 -4.58 36.91 23.83
N HIS A 119 -5.17 38.09 23.64
CA HIS A 119 -4.44 39.26 23.16
C HIS A 119 -3.32 39.72 24.10
N ILE A 120 -3.53 39.64 25.42
CA ILE A 120 -2.51 40.01 26.43
C ILE A 120 -1.39 38.96 26.42
N ILE A 121 -1.77 37.69 26.37
CA ILE A 121 -0.84 36.56 26.32
C ILE A 121 0.04 36.63 25.08
N ARG A 122 -0.56 36.86 23.91
CA ARG A 122 0.13 37.02 22.62
C ARG A 122 1.16 38.14 22.68
N GLU A 123 0.74 39.34 23.04
CA GLU A 123 1.60 40.54 23.09
C GLU A 123 2.81 40.34 24.01
N MET A 124 2.59 39.74 25.19
CA MET A 124 3.64 39.46 26.16
C MET A 124 4.61 38.37 25.68
N ILE A 125 4.12 37.28 25.07
CA ILE A 125 4.99 36.22 24.54
C ILE A 125 5.78 36.75 23.34
N GLU A 126 5.16 37.48 22.42
CA GLU A 126 5.84 38.04 21.24
C GLU A 126 6.98 38.99 21.64
N THR A 127 6.73 39.89 22.60
CA THR A 127 7.74 40.85 23.06
C THR A 127 8.92 40.15 23.74
N ASN A 128 8.64 39.20 24.64
CA ASN A 128 9.68 38.51 25.40
C ASN A 128 10.46 37.49 24.54
N MET A 129 9.79 36.72 23.69
CA MET A 129 10.45 35.79 22.78
C MET A 129 11.33 36.51 21.79
N ARG A 130 10.91 37.66 21.23
CA ARG A 130 11.76 38.47 20.35
C ARG A 130 13.05 38.94 21.04
N MET A 131 12.96 39.37 22.31
CA MET A 131 14.15 39.74 23.10
C MET A 131 15.07 38.54 23.37
N LEU A 132 14.50 37.38 23.73
CA LEU A 132 15.28 36.15 24.03
C LEU A 132 15.97 35.57 22.78
N MET A 133 15.26 35.56 21.64
CA MET A 133 15.81 35.11 20.36
C MET A 133 16.91 36.06 19.86
N ALA A 134 16.74 37.39 20.01
CA ALA A 134 17.77 38.38 19.68
C ALA A 134 19.01 38.27 20.58
N ALA A 135 18.81 37.99 21.88
CA ALA A 135 19.90 37.76 22.83
C ALA A 135 20.61 36.40 22.67
N ARG A 136 20.08 35.51 21.81
CA ARG A 136 20.55 34.12 21.61
C ARG A 136 20.77 33.35 22.92
N SER A 137 19.93 33.61 23.91
CA SER A 137 20.03 33.02 25.25
C SER A 137 18.68 33.00 25.95
N PHE A 138 18.35 31.86 26.56
CA PHE A 138 17.18 31.72 27.44
C PHE A 138 17.53 31.94 28.93
N ARG A 139 18.73 32.45 29.25
CA ARG A 139 19.16 32.66 30.64
C ARG A 139 18.74 34.04 31.17
N GLU A 140 17.98 34.07 32.26
CA GLU A 140 17.76 35.26 33.09
C GLU A 140 18.60 35.14 34.39
N LYS A 141 19.02 36.24 35.02
CA LYS A 141 20.04 36.30 36.09
C LYS A 141 19.81 35.41 37.33
N LEU A 142 18.64 34.77 37.48
CA LEU A 142 18.23 34.05 38.70
C LEU A 142 17.81 32.57 38.49
N GLN A 143 17.59 32.10 37.25
CA GLN A 143 17.28 30.68 36.96
C GLN A 143 17.59 30.33 35.49
N PRO A 144 18.30 29.24 35.18
CA PRO A 144 18.50 28.79 33.80
C PRO A 144 17.24 28.06 33.30
N LEU A 145 16.69 28.51 32.17
CA LEU A 145 15.57 27.86 31.48
C LEU A 145 16.06 27.33 30.13
N SER A 146 15.61 26.14 29.73
CA SER A 146 15.99 25.55 28.43
C SER A 146 14.89 25.76 27.40
N GLY A 147 15.28 26.02 26.15
CA GLY A 147 14.40 26.15 24.99
C GLY A 147 13.46 24.94 24.84
N LYS A 148 13.91 23.72 25.20
CA LYS A 148 13.04 22.53 25.18
C LYS A 148 11.78 22.70 26.05
N GLN A 149 11.91 23.35 27.21
CA GLN A 149 10.80 23.57 28.14
C GLN A 149 9.86 24.66 27.61
N VAL A 150 10.42 25.75 27.07
CA VAL A 150 9.64 26.85 26.50
C VAL A 150 8.76 26.35 25.35
N PHE A 151 9.36 25.69 24.36
CA PHE A 151 8.63 25.26 23.17
C PHE A 151 7.63 24.15 23.49
N LYS A 152 7.98 23.18 24.35
CA LYS A 152 7.02 22.12 24.72
C LYS A 152 5.77 22.69 25.37
N VAL A 153 5.95 23.61 26.31
CA VAL A 153 4.86 24.23 27.06
C VAL A 153 3.98 25.09 26.16
N LEU A 154 4.57 25.88 25.26
CA LEU A 154 3.83 26.68 24.29
C LEU A 154 3.06 25.82 23.28
N PHE A 155 3.70 24.77 22.74
CA PHE A 155 3.05 23.89 21.77
C PHE A 155 1.87 23.15 22.38
N VAL A 156 2.03 22.53 23.55
CA VAL A 156 0.92 21.81 24.21
C VAL A 156 -0.21 22.77 24.58
N THR A 157 0.11 23.97 25.08
CA THR A 157 -0.93 24.95 25.44
C THR A 157 -1.74 25.39 24.21
N ILE A 158 -1.08 25.71 23.09
CA ILE A 158 -1.75 26.14 21.87
C ILE A 158 -2.53 25.01 21.22
N PHE A 159 -1.95 23.81 21.20
CA PHE A 159 -2.63 22.62 20.69
C PHE A 159 -3.94 22.37 21.45
N GLU A 160 -3.89 22.27 22.78
CA GLU A 160 -5.09 22.05 23.62
C GLU A 160 -6.10 23.21 23.54
N TYR A 161 -5.63 24.44 23.37
CA TYR A 161 -6.51 25.58 23.18
C TYR A 161 -7.27 25.47 21.83
N LEU A 162 -6.56 25.17 20.74
CA LEU A 162 -7.14 25.04 19.39
C LEU A 162 -8.06 23.83 19.24
N THR A 163 -7.76 22.72 19.92
CA THR A 163 -8.62 21.52 19.88
C THR A 163 -9.94 21.73 20.63
N ARG A 164 -9.92 22.50 21.72
CA ARG A 164 -11.11 22.72 22.58
C ARG A 164 -11.99 23.86 22.08
N PHE A 165 -11.41 24.96 21.62
CA PHE A 165 -12.15 26.12 21.12
C PHE A 165 -12.07 26.19 19.59
N LYS A 166 -12.94 25.43 18.92
CA LYS A 166 -13.00 25.40 17.43
C LYS A 166 -13.27 26.78 16.81
N GLU A 167 -13.95 27.67 17.54
CA GLU A 167 -14.23 29.07 17.16
C GLU A 167 -13.07 30.04 17.48
N ALA A 168 -11.99 29.59 18.11
CA ALA A 168 -10.86 30.45 18.50
C ALA A 168 -10.24 31.20 17.31
N LEU A 169 -10.26 30.59 16.11
CA LEU A 169 -9.74 31.18 14.89
C LEU A 169 -10.65 32.27 14.29
N ALA A 170 -11.97 32.21 14.54
CA ALA A 170 -12.91 33.29 14.20
C ALA A 170 -12.80 34.47 15.17
N THR A 171 -12.83 34.14 16.46
CA THR A 171 -12.91 35.12 17.55
C THR A 171 -11.60 35.85 17.78
N ASN A 172 -10.47 35.20 17.52
CA ASN A 172 -9.13 35.79 17.65
C ASN A 172 -8.34 35.59 16.35
N SER A 173 -8.52 36.49 15.38
CA SER A 173 -7.83 36.46 14.08
C SER A 173 -6.30 36.42 14.17
N GLY A 174 -5.74 36.91 15.28
CA GLY A 174 -4.30 36.92 15.56
C GLY A 174 -3.64 35.59 15.92
N ILE A 175 -4.41 34.51 16.13
CA ILE A 175 -3.86 33.23 16.60
C ILE A 175 -3.07 32.49 15.53
N ARG A 176 -3.44 32.67 14.25
CA ARG A 176 -2.74 32.10 13.11
C ARG A 176 -1.31 32.63 13.05
N ASP A 177 -1.19 33.95 12.96
CA ASP A 177 0.10 34.64 12.88
C ASP A 177 0.97 34.30 14.08
N PHE A 178 0.34 34.19 15.26
CA PHE A 178 1.04 33.84 16.49
C PHE A 178 1.59 32.41 16.47
N ALA A 179 0.82 31.44 16.01
CA ALA A 179 1.29 30.05 15.91
C ALA A 179 2.38 29.89 14.84
N GLU A 180 2.23 30.55 13.68
CA GLU A 180 3.25 30.61 12.64
C GLU A 180 4.56 31.24 13.19
N GLN A 181 4.46 32.34 13.96
CA GLN A 181 5.62 32.96 14.62
C GLN A 181 6.32 32.04 15.63
N ILE A 182 5.56 31.29 16.45
CA ILE A 182 6.17 30.33 17.39
C ILE A 182 6.90 29.22 16.63
N THR A 183 6.33 28.74 15.53
CA THR A 183 6.98 27.73 14.69
C THR A 183 8.26 28.25 14.03
N GLN A 184 8.27 29.53 13.64
CA GLN A 184 9.45 30.19 13.10
C GLN A 184 10.55 30.35 14.17
N TRP A 185 10.21 30.79 15.39
CA TRP A 185 11.20 30.88 16.48
C TRP A 185 11.77 29.51 16.85
N PHE A 186 10.98 28.44 16.74
CA PHE A 186 11.48 27.08 16.93
C PHE A 186 12.53 26.71 15.87
N ASP A 187 12.27 27.01 14.60
CA ASP A 187 13.22 26.73 13.52
C ASP A 187 14.50 27.56 13.66
N GLU A 188 14.39 28.83 14.04
CA GLU A 188 15.53 29.70 14.34
C GLU A 188 16.35 29.20 15.53
N TRP A 189 15.68 28.67 16.57
CA TRP A 189 16.36 28.07 17.72
C TRP A 189 17.10 26.80 17.33
N VAL A 190 16.46 25.89 16.57
CA VAL A 190 17.07 24.66 16.06
C VAL A 190 18.29 24.96 15.19
N ALA A 191 18.18 25.92 14.26
CA ALA A 191 19.30 26.38 13.45
C ALA A 191 20.43 27.00 14.30
N GLY A 192 20.05 27.71 15.37
CA GLY A 192 20.97 28.28 16.35
C GLY A 192 21.75 27.26 17.18
N LEU A 193 21.19 26.06 17.41
CA LEU A 193 21.88 24.96 18.10
C LEU A 193 22.98 24.32 17.26
N THR A 194 22.88 24.42 15.92
CA THR A 194 23.83 23.84 14.95
C THR A 194 24.85 24.86 14.41
N SER A 195 24.75 26.14 14.81
CA SER A 195 25.57 27.24 14.29
C SER A 195 26.96 27.33 14.93
N LYS A 196 27.94 27.92 14.20
CA LYS A 196 29.31 28.19 14.67
C LYS A 196 29.38 29.10 15.91
N SER A 197 28.39 29.97 16.10
CA SER A 197 28.18 30.73 17.33
C SER A 197 26.93 30.16 18.03
N PRO A 198 27.08 29.17 18.92
CA PRO A 198 25.96 28.40 19.41
C PRO A 198 25.03 29.23 20.30
N PHE A 199 23.73 28.98 20.18
CA PHE A 199 22.73 29.51 21.10
C PHE A 199 23.05 29.04 22.53
N GLN A 200 23.02 29.92 23.53
CA GLN A 200 23.34 29.54 24.91
C GLN A 200 22.18 28.79 25.56
N ASP A 201 22.16 27.45 25.40
CA ASP A 201 21.13 26.54 25.93
C ASP A 201 21.74 25.27 26.56
N GLU A 202 20.98 24.62 27.46
CA GLU A 202 21.31 23.30 28.02
C GLU A 202 21.43 22.22 26.93
N CYS A 203 20.62 22.31 25.86
CA CYS A 203 20.59 21.34 24.77
C CYS A 203 21.88 21.29 23.94
N VAL A 204 22.77 22.27 24.06
CA VAL A 204 24.11 22.25 23.43
C VAL A 204 25.07 21.29 24.16
N THR A 205 24.79 20.98 25.43
CA THR A 205 25.62 20.06 26.24
C THR A 205 25.24 18.59 26.10
N TYR A 206 24.17 18.28 25.34
CA TYR A 206 23.69 16.91 25.13
C TYR A 206 24.45 16.21 24.00
N SER A 207 24.43 14.87 24.04
CA SER A 207 24.93 14.04 22.92
C SER A 207 24.11 14.28 21.65
N GLU A 208 24.70 14.05 20.47
CA GLU A 208 24.04 14.31 19.19
C GLU A 208 22.70 13.57 19.07
N ASP A 209 22.67 12.30 19.46
CA ASP A 209 21.46 11.46 19.45
C ASP A 209 20.35 11.98 20.39
N GLN A 210 20.73 12.44 21.60
CA GLN A 210 19.76 13.00 22.56
C GLN A 210 19.20 14.34 22.08
N ARG A 211 20.03 15.17 21.44
CA ARG A 211 19.62 16.45 20.86
C ARG A 211 18.66 16.23 19.69
N GLU A 212 18.96 15.29 18.79
CA GLU A 212 18.10 14.91 17.66
C GLU A 212 16.74 14.39 18.15
N PHE A 213 16.73 13.52 19.17
CA PHE A 213 15.48 12.97 19.75
C PHE A 213 14.58 14.05 20.36
N VAL A 214 15.16 15.03 21.08
CA VAL A 214 14.38 16.13 21.67
C VAL A 214 13.83 17.05 20.57
N ILE A 215 14.63 17.37 19.54
CA ILE A 215 14.20 18.19 18.42
C ILE A 215 13.08 17.50 17.65
N GLU A 216 13.19 16.19 17.40
CA GLU A 216 12.19 15.42 16.67
C GLU A 216 10.85 15.34 17.40
N ASN A 217 10.87 15.16 18.73
CA ASN A 217 9.64 15.21 19.52
C ASN A 217 8.94 16.57 19.45
N LEU A 218 9.70 17.67 19.51
CA LEU A 218 9.13 19.03 19.39
C LEU A 218 8.69 19.36 17.96
N ARG A 219 9.35 18.79 16.95
CA ARG A 219 8.97 18.90 15.54
C ARG A 219 7.61 18.23 15.29
N ARG A 220 7.34 17.08 15.91
CA ARG A 220 6.00 16.44 15.86
C ARG A 220 4.92 17.32 16.49
N ASP A 221 5.18 17.91 17.65
CA ASP A 221 4.24 18.83 18.30
C ASP A 221 3.97 20.08 17.42
N LYS A 222 5.02 20.63 16.80
CA LYS A 222 4.94 21.74 15.82
C LYS A 222 4.05 21.37 14.63
N GLU A 223 4.25 20.20 14.04
CA GLU A 223 3.47 19.71 12.89
C GLU A 223 2.00 19.48 13.26
N GLN A 224 1.71 19.02 14.47
CA GLN A 224 0.32 18.87 14.94
C GLN A 224 -0.42 20.22 14.98
N ILE A 225 0.24 21.29 15.44
CA ILE A 225 -0.37 22.64 15.47
C ILE A 225 -0.59 23.19 14.06
N LEU A 226 0.41 23.06 13.18
CA LEU A 226 0.29 23.51 11.79
C LEU A 226 -0.82 22.74 11.04
N ARG A 227 -0.98 21.44 11.30
CA ARG A 227 -2.09 20.63 10.77
C ARG A 227 -3.45 21.14 11.23
N LEU A 228 -3.60 21.46 12.53
CA LEU A 228 -4.87 22.01 13.05
C LEU A 228 -5.23 23.36 12.42
N ILE A 229 -4.24 24.23 12.20
CA ILE A 229 -4.45 25.55 11.57
C ILE A 229 -4.84 25.38 10.09
N ARG A 230 -4.16 24.51 9.33
CA ARG A 230 -4.52 24.20 7.94
C ARG A 230 -5.91 23.56 7.83
N ARG A 231 -6.25 22.64 8.75
CA ARG A 231 -7.58 22.02 8.86
C ARG A 231 -8.67 23.07 9.07
N ALA A 232 -8.46 24.02 9.97
CA ALA A 232 -9.45 25.06 10.23
C ALA A 232 -9.55 26.09 9.09
N GLN A 233 -8.48 26.34 8.33
CA GLN A 233 -8.55 27.14 7.10
C GLN A 233 -9.50 26.53 6.06
N ALA A 234 -9.48 25.21 5.87
CA ALA A 234 -10.43 24.53 4.98
C ALA A 234 -11.89 24.75 5.43
N VAL A 235 -12.14 24.84 6.73
CA VAL A 235 -13.47 25.11 7.32
C VAL A 235 -13.86 26.60 7.22
N PHE A 236 -12.92 27.54 7.37
CA PHE A 236 -13.19 28.98 7.22
C PHE A 236 -13.35 29.41 5.76
N VAL A 237 -12.61 28.80 4.84
CA VAL A 237 -12.85 28.94 3.39
C VAL A 237 -14.24 28.39 3.06
N LYS A 238 -14.67 27.26 3.65
CA LYS A 238 -16.07 26.78 3.57
C LYS A 238 -17.10 27.84 4.01
N ASN A 239 -16.89 28.53 5.14
CA ASN A 239 -17.86 29.52 5.65
C ASN A 239 -17.87 30.85 4.86
N ASN A 240 -16.72 31.33 4.36
CA ASN A 240 -16.68 32.52 3.50
C ASN A 240 -17.16 32.24 2.07
N VAL A 241 -17.01 31.01 1.57
CA VAL A 241 -17.58 30.56 0.29
C VAL A 241 -19.09 30.29 0.43
N GLN A 242 -19.57 29.89 1.62
CA GLN A 242 -21.01 29.72 1.89
C GLN A 242 -21.82 31.02 1.86
N MET A 243 -21.20 32.19 2.08
CA MET A 243 -21.89 33.48 1.93
C MET A 243 -21.89 34.02 0.49
N SER A 244 -21.04 33.49 -0.41
CA SER A 244 -21.00 33.89 -1.82
C SER A 244 -21.63 32.88 -2.79
N HIS A 245 -21.89 31.63 -2.36
CA HIS A 245 -22.52 30.58 -3.18
C HIS A 245 -23.85 30.05 -2.62
N GLN A 246 -24.69 30.94 -2.07
CA GLN A 246 -26.12 30.63 -2.06
C GLN A 246 -26.66 30.80 -3.49
N LEU A 247 -27.11 29.66 -4.04
CA LEU A 247 -27.70 29.40 -5.36
C LEU A 247 -26.69 28.89 -6.41
N LEU A 248 -27.14 27.88 -7.15
CA LEU A 248 -26.55 27.25 -8.35
C LEU A 248 -25.87 25.89 -8.14
N GLY A 249 -26.69 24.89 -7.77
CA GLY A 249 -26.40 23.48 -7.99
C GLY A 249 -27.69 22.72 -8.34
N ASN A 250 -27.62 21.75 -9.25
CA ASN A 250 -28.78 20.95 -9.68
C ASN A 250 -29.09 19.79 -8.71
N ALA A 251 -28.19 19.51 -7.76
CA ALA A 251 -28.41 18.49 -6.74
C ALA A 251 -29.43 18.96 -5.69
N ALA A 252 -30.31 18.06 -5.25
CA ALA A 252 -31.29 18.38 -4.22
C ALA A 252 -30.56 18.83 -2.94
N PRO A 253 -30.79 20.05 -2.41
CA PRO A 253 -30.05 20.59 -1.27
C PRO A 253 -30.06 19.66 -0.04
N GLY A 254 -31.17 18.93 0.17
CA GLY A 254 -31.29 17.95 1.25
C GLY A 254 -30.38 16.73 1.10
N LEU A 255 -30.04 16.32 -0.13
CA LEU A 255 -29.09 15.23 -0.39
C LEU A 255 -27.66 15.68 -0.07
N VAL A 256 -27.28 16.89 -0.49
CA VAL A 256 -25.95 17.46 -0.22
C VAL A 256 -25.73 17.61 1.28
N ALA A 257 -26.70 18.19 2.01
CA ALA A 257 -26.62 18.33 3.46
C ALA A 257 -26.53 16.97 4.19
N ALA A 258 -27.23 15.94 3.70
CA ALA A 258 -27.12 14.59 4.25
C ALA A 258 -25.73 13.97 4.01
N LEU A 259 -25.16 14.17 2.82
CA LEU A 259 -23.81 13.70 2.50
C LEU A 259 -22.75 14.45 3.31
N GLU A 260 -22.89 15.76 3.49
CA GLU A 260 -21.98 16.58 4.32
C GLU A 260 -21.99 16.08 5.76
N ARG A 261 -23.18 15.85 6.32
CA ARG A 261 -23.31 15.27 7.66
C ARG A 261 -22.59 13.92 7.73
N ASN A 262 -22.83 13.03 6.78
CA ASN A 262 -22.17 11.72 6.77
C ASN A 262 -20.65 11.84 6.64
N PHE A 263 -20.16 12.77 5.82
CA PHE A 263 -18.73 13.00 5.64
C PHE A 263 -18.04 13.47 6.93
N ASP A 264 -18.70 14.32 7.72
CA ASP A 264 -18.15 14.83 8.98
C ASP A 264 -18.03 13.75 10.07
N PHE A 265 -18.87 12.71 10.02
CA PHE A 265 -18.83 11.57 10.95
C PHE A 265 -17.99 10.40 10.43
N ASP A 266 -18.05 10.13 9.12
CA ASP A 266 -17.61 8.88 8.50
C ASP A 266 -16.73 9.11 7.24
N GLY A 267 -15.79 10.07 7.33
CA GLY A 267 -14.83 10.36 6.27
C GLY A 267 -13.81 9.24 6.00
N PRO A 268 -12.89 9.43 5.04
CA PRO A 268 -11.82 8.47 4.75
C PRO A 268 -10.70 8.50 5.79
N GLY A 269 -10.21 7.33 6.21
CA GLY A 269 -9.08 7.17 7.12
C GLY A 269 -9.16 8.03 8.38
N GLU A 270 -8.21 8.94 8.55
CA GLU A 270 -8.13 9.85 9.72
C GLU A 270 -9.29 10.86 9.82
N PHE A 271 -10.09 11.01 8.75
CA PHE A 271 -11.27 11.87 8.75
C PHE A 271 -12.52 11.19 9.34
N CYS A 272 -12.47 9.88 9.63
CA CYS A 272 -13.51 9.19 10.38
C CYS A 272 -13.39 9.50 11.89
N GLU A 273 -14.51 9.77 12.59
CA GLU A 273 -14.49 10.14 14.02
C GLU A 273 -13.91 9.02 14.90
N SER A 274 -14.16 7.76 14.55
CA SER A 274 -13.62 6.57 15.24
C SER A 274 -12.19 6.20 14.81
N GLY A 275 -11.59 6.95 13.88
CA GLY A 275 -10.34 6.61 13.22
C GLY A 275 -10.52 5.62 12.05
N PRO A 276 -9.41 5.16 11.43
CA PRO A 276 -9.45 4.28 10.26
C PRO A 276 -10.25 2.99 10.50
N ARG A 277 -11.14 2.62 9.57
CA ARG A 277 -11.99 1.41 9.68
C ARG A 277 -11.19 0.10 9.66
N HIS A 278 -10.07 0.10 8.94
CA HIS A 278 -9.17 -1.04 8.78
C HIS A 278 -7.75 -0.57 8.44
N ASP A 279 -6.78 -1.49 8.42
CA ASP A 279 -5.36 -1.22 8.15
C ASP A 279 -5.07 -0.53 6.80
N ASN A 280 -6.00 -0.65 5.84
CA ASN A 280 -5.92 -0.06 4.50
C ASN A 280 -6.86 1.16 4.26
N ASP A 281 -7.42 1.75 5.33
CA ASP A 281 -8.30 2.92 5.23
C ASP A 281 -7.49 4.21 5.41
N HIS A 282 -7.14 4.85 4.29
CA HIS A 282 -6.34 6.08 4.27
C HIS A 282 -7.13 7.25 3.67
N ALA A 283 -6.80 8.46 4.15
CA ALA A 283 -7.29 9.71 3.56
C ALA A 283 -6.78 9.89 2.12
N GLU A 284 -5.47 9.80 1.94
CA GLU A 284 -4.83 9.88 0.62
C GLU A 284 -4.96 8.55 -0.14
N PHE A 285 -5.53 8.58 -1.34
CA PHE A 285 -5.80 7.38 -2.13
C PHE A 285 -4.55 6.69 -2.66
N GLU A 286 -3.45 7.45 -2.81
CA GLU A 286 -2.13 6.96 -3.19
C GLU A 286 -1.60 5.90 -2.21
N LEU A 287 -1.93 6.05 -0.92
CA LEU A 287 -1.50 5.13 0.14
C LEU A 287 -2.33 3.83 0.18
N ILE A 288 -3.54 3.84 -0.38
CA ILE A 288 -4.47 2.69 -0.33
C ILE A 288 -3.95 1.54 -1.20
N ARG A 289 -3.70 0.38 -0.62
CA ARG A 289 -3.24 -0.80 -1.38
C ARG A 289 -4.32 -1.26 -2.37
N VAL A 290 -3.91 -1.48 -3.62
CA VAL A 290 -4.77 -2.01 -4.69
C VAL A 290 -5.33 -3.39 -4.32
N PRO A 291 -4.52 -4.40 -3.91
CA PRO A 291 -5.08 -5.64 -3.37
C PRO A 291 -5.68 -5.38 -1.97
N PRO A 292 -6.88 -5.91 -1.67
CA PRO A 292 -7.51 -5.73 -0.37
C PRO A 292 -6.75 -6.49 0.72
N THR A 293 -6.75 -5.95 1.93
CA THR A 293 -6.12 -6.58 3.10
C THR A 293 -7.07 -7.54 3.80
N ARG A 294 -6.54 -8.34 4.73
CA ARG A 294 -7.37 -9.24 5.53
C ARG A 294 -8.37 -8.44 6.37
N ASP A 295 -7.91 -7.39 7.03
CA ASP A 295 -8.74 -6.63 7.96
C ASP A 295 -9.83 -5.86 7.21
N GLU A 296 -9.54 -5.40 5.99
CA GLU A 296 -10.54 -4.81 5.09
C GLU A 296 -11.62 -5.80 4.65
N LEU A 297 -11.26 -7.04 4.28
CA LEU A 297 -12.24 -8.06 3.89
C LEU A 297 -13.11 -8.55 5.07
N LEU A 298 -12.61 -8.40 6.29
CA LEU A 298 -13.30 -8.82 7.52
C LEU A 298 -14.03 -7.67 8.22
N CYS A 299 -13.78 -6.42 7.83
CA CYS A 299 -14.43 -5.25 8.38
C CYS A 299 -15.94 -5.32 8.12
N GLU A 300 -16.75 -5.12 9.16
CA GLU A 300 -18.23 -5.14 9.05
C GLU A 300 -18.78 -3.75 8.66
N ASP A 301 -17.99 -2.69 8.83
CA ASP A 301 -18.38 -1.32 8.47
C ASP A 301 -18.37 -1.10 6.95
N GLU A 302 -19.27 -0.26 6.45
CA GLU A 302 -19.27 0.10 5.02
C GLU A 302 -18.04 0.95 4.67
N PRO A 303 -17.41 0.73 3.50
CA PRO A 303 -16.28 1.54 3.08
C PRO A 303 -16.72 2.97 2.74
N TYR A 304 -15.83 3.93 2.96
CA TYR A 304 -16.03 5.29 2.47
C TYR A 304 -16.03 5.33 0.93
N LEU A 305 -17.15 5.75 0.35
CA LEU A 305 -17.30 5.99 -1.08
C LEU A 305 -17.67 7.44 -1.33
N PRO A 306 -16.86 8.21 -2.08
CA PRO A 306 -17.12 9.61 -2.32
C PRO A 306 -18.24 9.81 -3.36
N ALA A 307 -18.92 10.94 -3.27
CA ALA A 307 -19.95 11.34 -4.22
C ALA A 307 -19.34 11.84 -5.54
N ASN A 308 -19.81 11.32 -6.67
CA ASN A 308 -19.28 11.62 -8.00
C ASN A 308 -20.05 12.77 -8.69
N PHE A 309 -20.08 13.94 -8.03
CA PHE A 309 -20.62 15.18 -8.59
C PHE A 309 -20.01 16.40 -7.88
N PHE A 310 -20.04 17.56 -8.53
CA PHE A 310 -19.32 18.76 -8.11
C PHE A 310 -19.69 19.24 -6.70
N GLU A 311 -20.98 19.25 -6.37
CA GLU A 311 -21.51 19.69 -5.07
C GLU A 311 -21.32 18.66 -3.94
N GLY A 312 -20.79 17.47 -4.23
CA GLY A 312 -20.55 16.45 -3.21
C GLY A 312 -19.46 16.87 -2.22
N PRO A 313 -19.53 16.49 -0.94
CA PRO A 313 -18.48 16.78 0.02
C PRO A 313 -17.20 16.00 -0.29
N HIS A 314 -16.06 16.68 -0.20
CA HIS A 314 -14.72 16.11 -0.34
C HIS A 314 -13.71 16.92 0.48
N PHE A 315 -12.58 16.31 0.85
CA PHE A 315 -11.48 17.01 1.54
C PHE A 315 -10.49 17.71 0.59
N HIS A 316 -10.49 17.38 -0.70
CA HIS A 316 -9.65 18.02 -1.72
C HIS A 316 -10.36 19.27 -2.25
N ASP A 317 -9.58 20.22 -2.76
CA ASP A 317 -10.11 21.44 -3.36
C ASP A 317 -11.06 21.11 -4.54
N PRO A 318 -12.27 21.71 -4.61
CA PRO A 318 -13.19 21.54 -5.73
C PRO A 318 -12.60 21.87 -7.12
N THR A 319 -11.55 22.69 -7.17
CA THR A 319 -10.85 23.07 -8.40
C THR A 319 -9.72 22.11 -8.79
N SER A 320 -9.32 21.20 -7.91
CA SER A 320 -8.23 20.26 -8.13
C SER A 320 -8.65 19.02 -8.93
N MET A 321 -7.74 18.54 -9.78
CA MET A 321 -7.90 17.26 -10.50
C MET A 321 -7.80 16.05 -9.54
N GLU A 322 -7.07 16.19 -8.44
CA GLU A 322 -6.92 15.15 -7.39
C GLU A 322 -8.25 14.64 -6.90
N ARG A 323 -9.24 15.53 -6.74
CA ARG A 323 -10.58 15.17 -6.32
C ARG A 323 -11.23 14.18 -7.27
N LEU A 324 -11.11 14.39 -8.58
CA LEU A 324 -11.68 13.47 -9.57
C LEU A 324 -10.93 12.14 -9.59
N LEU A 325 -9.60 12.16 -9.47
CA LEU A 325 -8.77 10.96 -9.43
C LEU A 325 -9.08 10.12 -8.18
N ASP A 326 -9.22 10.73 -7.00
CA ASP A 326 -9.61 10.03 -5.77
C ASP A 326 -10.99 9.38 -5.91
N ILE A 327 -11.98 10.12 -6.40
CA ILE A 327 -13.33 9.61 -6.63
C ILE A 327 -13.30 8.40 -7.56
N GLN A 328 -12.67 8.52 -8.72
CA GLN A 328 -12.62 7.44 -9.71
C GLN A 328 -11.82 6.25 -9.21
N PHE A 329 -10.73 6.48 -8.47
CA PHE A 329 -9.93 5.41 -7.85
C PHE A 329 -10.74 4.64 -6.81
N ARG A 330 -11.40 5.31 -5.86
CA ARG A 330 -12.19 4.65 -4.81
C ARG A 330 -13.37 3.86 -5.38
N LEU A 331 -14.08 4.42 -6.35
CA LEU A 331 -15.20 3.73 -7.01
C LEU A 331 -14.73 2.52 -7.83
N LEU A 332 -13.67 2.66 -8.61
CA LEU A 332 -13.10 1.54 -9.38
C LEU A 332 -12.53 0.44 -8.47
N ARG A 333 -11.96 0.82 -7.32
CA ARG A 333 -11.43 -0.13 -6.35
C ARG A 333 -12.54 -0.87 -5.61
N GLU A 334 -13.64 -0.19 -5.30
CA GLU A 334 -14.82 -0.81 -4.68
C GLU A 334 -15.49 -1.80 -5.65
N GLU A 335 -15.55 -1.47 -6.94
CA GLU A 335 -16.03 -2.38 -7.99
C GLU A 335 -15.24 -3.71 -8.01
N LEU A 336 -13.94 -3.66 -7.67
CA LEU A 336 -13.09 -4.84 -7.53
C LEU A 336 -13.24 -5.55 -6.18
N THR A 337 -13.35 -4.79 -5.09
CA THR A 337 -13.25 -5.30 -3.72
C THR A 337 -14.58 -5.81 -3.19
N SER A 338 -15.70 -5.17 -3.56
CA SER A 338 -17.03 -5.46 -3.04
C SER A 338 -17.43 -6.93 -3.24
N PRO A 339 -17.31 -7.55 -4.44
CA PRO A 339 -17.68 -8.95 -4.62
C PRO A 339 -16.83 -9.92 -3.79
N ILE A 340 -15.55 -9.60 -3.58
CA ILE A 340 -14.62 -10.44 -2.80
C ILE A 340 -14.96 -10.33 -1.30
N ARG A 341 -15.19 -9.12 -0.81
CA ARG A 341 -15.56 -8.85 0.59
C ARG A 341 -16.88 -9.52 0.94
N LEU A 342 -17.93 -9.32 0.13
CA LEU A 342 -19.24 -9.93 0.35
C LEU A 342 -19.18 -11.47 0.33
N ALA A 343 -18.46 -12.07 -0.63
CA ALA A 343 -18.30 -13.53 -0.67
C ALA A 343 -17.60 -14.08 0.57
N THR A 344 -16.57 -13.37 1.05
CA THR A 344 -15.80 -13.75 2.25
C THR A 344 -16.66 -13.63 3.52
N GLN A 345 -17.37 -12.52 3.69
CA GLN A 345 -18.22 -12.27 4.85
C GLN A 345 -19.37 -13.29 4.95
N LEU A 346 -20.05 -13.59 3.83
CA LEU A 346 -21.13 -14.58 3.79
C LEU A 346 -20.68 -15.98 4.22
N ILE A 347 -19.51 -16.43 3.77
CA ILE A 347 -18.95 -17.73 4.17
C ILE A 347 -18.61 -17.72 5.66
N ILE A 348 -18.01 -16.64 6.15
CA ILE A 348 -17.63 -16.53 7.57
C ILE A 348 -18.86 -16.52 8.47
N GLU A 349 -19.93 -15.83 8.07
CA GLU A 349 -21.22 -15.87 8.76
C GLU A 349 -21.80 -17.28 8.79
N ASP A 350 -21.82 -17.99 7.67
CA ASP A 350 -22.32 -19.36 7.60
C ASP A 350 -21.47 -20.32 8.45
N LEU A 351 -20.14 -20.14 8.47
CA LEU A 351 -19.25 -20.90 9.35
C LEU A 351 -19.53 -20.62 10.83
N LYS A 352 -19.81 -19.36 11.21
CA LYS A 352 -20.24 -19.00 12.57
C LYS A 352 -21.60 -19.63 12.93
N LYS A 353 -22.55 -19.67 11.99
CA LYS A 353 -23.92 -20.21 12.16
C LYS A 353 -24.00 -21.74 12.12
N SER A 354 -23.01 -22.43 11.54
CA SER A 354 -22.97 -23.90 11.39
C SER A 354 -23.11 -24.70 12.70
N LYS A 355 -22.92 -24.06 13.87
CA LYS A 355 -23.16 -24.67 15.18
C LYS A 355 -24.65 -24.79 15.56
N SER A 356 -25.55 -24.13 14.83
CA SER A 356 -26.98 -24.00 15.18
C SER A 356 -27.96 -24.49 14.09
N GLY A 357 -27.50 -25.03 12.95
CA GLY A 357 -28.37 -25.58 11.90
C GLY A 357 -27.71 -25.80 10.53
N ALA A 358 -28.46 -26.36 9.58
CA ALA A 358 -28.01 -26.58 8.20
C ALA A 358 -27.98 -25.25 7.41
N THR A 359 -26.79 -24.77 7.10
CA THR A 359 -26.56 -23.53 6.35
C THR A 359 -26.45 -23.80 4.84
N ASN A 360 -26.40 -22.75 4.02
CA ASN A 360 -26.22 -22.94 2.57
C ASN A 360 -24.83 -23.51 2.28
N LEU A 361 -23.82 -23.04 3.03
CA LEU A 361 -22.48 -23.59 2.98
C LEU A 361 -22.42 -25.07 3.37
N SER A 362 -23.15 -25.51 4.41
CA SER A 362 -23.10 -26.92 4.82
C SER A 362 -23.61 -27.86 3.73
N LYS A 363 -24.68 -27.47 3.02
CA LYS A 363 -25.20 -28.22 1.87
C LYS A 363 -24.19 -28.33 0.73
N ILE A 364 -23.45 -27.25 0.47
CA ILE A 364 -22.42 -27.21 -0.58
C ILE A 364 -21.18 -28.02 -0.17
N LEU A 365 -20.81 -28.00 1.11
CA LEU A 365 -19.75 -28.84 1.66
C LEU A 365 -20.11 -30.34 1.54
N ASP A 366 -21.36 -30.70 1.86
CA ASP A 366 -21.86 -32.08 1.69
C ASP A 366 -21.87 -32.52 0.22
N ALA A 367 -22.14 -31.59 -0.71
CA ALA A 367 -22.15 -31.83 -2.15
C ALA A 367 -20.76 -31.81 -2.82
N ARG A 368 -19.66 -31.63 -2.05
CA ARG A 368 -18.28 -31.49 -2.55
C ARG A 368 -18.08 -30.32 -3.52
N GLY A 369 -18.67 -29.17 -3.19
CA GLY A 369 -18.53 -27.92 -3.94
C GLY A 369 -19.72 -27.61 -4.84
N GLY A 370 -19.79 -26.37 -5.32
CA GLY A 370 -20.93 -25.88 -6.10
C GLY A 370 -21.04 -24.36 -6.15
N ARG A 371 -22.15 -23.86 -6.69
CA ARG A 371 -22.45 -22.42 -6.72
C ARG A 371 -23.11 -21.99 -5.42
N TYR A 372 -22.52 -21.01 -4.76
CA TYR A 372 -23.09 -20.34 -3.60
C TYR A 372 -23.86 -19.12 -4.08
N ALA A 373 -25.15 -19.07 -3.78
CA ALA A 373 -26.02 -17.94 -4.08
C ALA A 373 -26.70 -17.50 -2.79
N ALA A 374 -26.55 -16.24 -2.42
CA ALA A 374 -27.20 -15.65 -1.25
C ALA A 374 -27.51 -14.17 -1.48
N PRO A 375 -28.57 -13.65 -0.83
CA PRO A 375 -28.73 -12.21 -0.70
C PRO A 375 -27.57 -11.69 0.16
N ALA A 376 -26.68 -10.91 -0.44
CA ALA A 376 -25.54 -10.27 0.24
C ALA A 376 -26.00 -9.04 1.01
N THR A 377 -26.94 -8.27 0.45
CA THR A 377 -27.62 -7.16 1.10
C THR A 377 -29.11 -7.20 0.78
N ALA A 378 -29.90 -6.26 1.32
CA ALA A 378 -31.32 -6.15 0.99
C ALA A 378 -31.61 -5.93 -0.52
N TRP A 379 -30.59 -5.56 -1.30
CA TRP A 379 -30.72 -5.15 -2.71
C TRP A 379 -29.77 -5.89 -3.66
N GLU A 380 -28.80 -6.65 -3.14
CA GLU A 380 -27.82 -7.36 -3.95
C GLU A 380 -27.78 -8.84 -3.59
N SER A 381 -27.84 -9.69 -4.62
CA SER A 381 -27.56 -11.12 -4.51
C SER A 381 -26.22 -11.40 -5.17
N ILE A 382 -25.32 -12.07 -4.47
CA ILE A 382 -24.04 -12.49 -5.02
C ILE A 382 -24.06 -13.98 -5.33
N ILE A 383 -23.47 -14.34 -6.47
CA ILE A 383 -23.29 -15.73 -6.89
C ILE A 383 -21.80 -15.94 -7.11
N PHE A 384 -21.22 -16.94 -6.45
CA PHE A 384 -19.81 -17.30 -6.59
C PHE A 384 -19.60 -18.81 -6.46
N SER A 385 -18.49 -19.33 -6.97
CA SER A 385 -18.18 -20.77 -6.88
C SER A 385 -17.40 -21.09 -5.61
N VAL A 386 -17.73 -22.20 -4.96
CA VAL A 386 -17.04 -22.71 -3.78
C VAL A 386 -16.49 -24.10 -4.06
N PHE A 387 -15.20 -24.30 -3.79
CA PHE A 387 -14.50 -25.56 -3.96
C PHE A 387 -14.00 -26.10 -2.61
N THR A 388 -14.08 -27.42 -2.45
CA THR A 388 -13.82 -28.13 -1.20
C THR A 388 -12.57 -28.99 -1.27
N ASN A 389 -12.12 -29.49 -0.11
CA ASN A 389 -10.99 -30.40 0.03
C ASN A 389 -9.71 -29.84 -0.63
N VAL A 390 -9.44 -28.57 -0.35
CA VAL A 390 -8.33 -27.84 -0.95
C VAL A 390 -7.02 -28.28 -0.28
N SER A 391 -6.09 -28.78 -1.07
CA SER A 391 -4.75 -29.15 -0.62
C SER A 391 -3.68 -28.51 -1.48
N PHE A 392 -2.70 -27.87 -0.86
CA PHE A 392 -1.56 -27.30 -1.58
C PHE A 392 -0.57 -28.40 -2.01
N ARG A 393 0.07 -28.26 -3.17
CA ARG A 393 1.27 -29.03 -3.55
C ARG A 393 2.53 -28.28 -3.11
N PRO A 394 3.71 -28.95 -3.11
CA PRO A 394 4.99 -28.27 -2.90
C PRO A 394 5.14 -27.08 -3.84
N LEU A 395 5.91 -26.09 -3.39
CA LEU A 395 6.18 -24.89 -4.18
C LEU A 395 7.09 -25.22 -5.35
N GLU A 396 6.79 -24.65 -6.52
CA GLU A 396 7.60 -24.76 -7.72
C GLU A 396 7.93 -23.36 -8.25
N LEU A 397 9.17 -23.13 -8.65
CA LEU A 397 9.59 -21.90 -9.33
C LEU A 397 9.28 -21.95 -10.82
N ASN A 398 8.68 -20.87 -11.32
CA ASN A 398 8.46 -20.62 -12.74
C ASN A 398 9.00 -19.23 -13.13
N ASN A 399 8.97 -18.90 -14.42
CA ASN A 399 9.37 -17.59 -14.99
C ASN A 399 8.61 -16.37 -14.41
N ARG A 400 7.58 -16.59 -13.58
CA ARG A 400 6.78 -15.56 -12.90
C ARG A 400 6.99 -15.55 -11.37
N GLY A 401 8.02 -16.25 -10.88
CA GLY A 401 8.32 -16.40 -9.46
C GLY A 401 7.87 -17.74 -8.87
N ILE A 402 7.60 -17.75 -7.56
CA ILE A 402 7.16 -18.95 -6.84
C ILE A 402 5.68 -19.21 -7.12
N SER A 403 5.38 -20.46 -7.46
CA SER A 403 4.01 -20.94 -7.64
C SER A 403 3.69 -22.09 -6.70
N ALA A 404 2.46 -22.13 -6.20
CA ALA A 404 1.93 -23.29 -5.48
C ALA A 404 0.93 -24.01 -6.39
N GLY A 405 1.01 -25.34 -6.42
CA GLY A 405 -0.13 -26.13 -6.90
C GLY A 405 -1.23 -26.14 -5.83
N ILE A 406 -2.49 -26.09 -6.27
CA ILE A 406 -3.67 -26.18 -5.43
C ILE A 406 -4.55 -27.27 -6.03
N ASP A 407 -4.80 -28.32 -5.26
CA ASP A 407 -5.68 -29.43 -5.63
C ASP A 407 -7.03 -29.28 -4.91
N PHE A 408 -8.14 -29.40 -5.61
CA PHE A 408 -9.50 -29.29 -5.04
C PHE A 408 -10.48 -30.19 -5.78
N ASP A 409 -11.63 -30.47 -5.18
CA ASP A 409 -12.63 -31.38 -5.77
C ASP A 409 -13.34 -30.73 -6.99
N THR A 410 -13.60 -31.51 -8.05
CA THR A 410 -14.45 -31.05 -9.17
C THR A 410 -15.91 -30.95 -8.73
N PRO A 411 -16.57 -29.79 -8.84
CA PRO A 411 -17.99 -29.67 -8.54
C PRO A 411 -18.84 -30.50 -9.52
N PRO A 412 -19.99 -31.04 -9.07
CA PRO A 412 -20.92 -31.74 -9.96
C PRO A 412 -21.44 -30.82 -11.09
N GLY A 413 -21.32 -31.27 -12.35
CA GLY A 413 -21.68 -30.49 -13.56
C GLY A 413 -20.53 -29.71 -14.22
N PHE A 414 -19.38 -29.57 -13.54
CA PHE A 414 -18.22 -28.84 -14.08
C PHE A 414 -17.49 -29.59 -15.21
N GLN A 415 -17.55 -30.94 -15.21
CA GLN A 415 -16.98 -31.80 -16.24
C GLN A 415 -17.60 -31.60 -17.64
N GLU A 416 -18.92 -31.36 -17.72
CA GLU A 416 -19.59 -31.09 -19.00
C GLU A 416 -19.19 -29.73 -19.58
N THR A 417 -18.99 -28.73 -18.73
CA THR A 417 -18.63 -27.36 -19.13
C THR A 417 -17.17 -27.29 -19.62
N ILE A 418 -16.24 -28.00 -18.97
CA ILE A 418 -14.85 -28.12 -19.44
C ILE A 418 -14.82 -28.88 -20.78
N ASN A 419 -15.52 -30.01 -20.88
CA ASN A 419 -15.53 -30.78 -22.12
C ASN A 419 -16.11 -29.97 -23.30
N ALA A 420 -17.11 -29.11 -23.07
CA ALA A 420 -17.69 -28.23 -24.09
C ALA A 420 -16.81 -27.01 -24.44
N ARG A 421 -16.04 -26.47 -23.48
CA ARG A 421 -15.19 -25.27 -23.70
C ARG A 421 -13.86 -25.60 -24.37
N TRP A 422 -13.39 -26.84 -24.25
CA TRP A 422 -12.10 -27.31 -24.79
C TRP A 422 -12.24 -28.08 -26.11
N SER A 423 -13.45 -28.43 -26.54
CA SER A 423 -13.72 -29.01 -27.86
C SER A 423 -13.78 -27.98 -29.00
N SER A 424 -13.78 -26.67 -28.68
CA SER A 424 -13.92 -25.57 -29.64
C SER A 424 -12.60 -24.90 -30.06
N ARG A 425 -11.44 -25.38 -29.60
CA ARG A 425 -10.12 -24.84 -29.98
C ARG A 425 -9.30 -25.91 -30.71
N SER A 426 -8.95 -25.60 -31.96
CA SER A 426 -8.11 -26.39 -32.87
C SER A 426 -6.62 -26.42 -32.50
N ASP A 427 -6.29 -26.37 -31.21
CA ASP A 427 -4.90 -26.40 -30.70
C ASP A 427 -4.70 -27.65 -29.83
N MET A 428 -4.88 -28.81 -30.45
CA MET A 428 -5.01 -30.09 -29.74
C MET A 428 -3.70 -30.85 -29.54
N GLU A 429 -2.58 -30.48 -30.21
CA GLU A 429 -1.36 -31.32 -30.18
C GLU A 429 -0.25 -30.85 -29.22
N GLU A 430 -0.11 -29.56 -28.87
CA GLU A 430 0.96 -29.11 -27.96
C GLU A 430 0.56 -29.01 -26.47
N SER A 431 -0.74 -28.98 -26.18
CA SER A 431 -1.27 -28.76 -24.83
C SER A 431 -1.40 -30.05 -23.99
N HIS A 432 -1.42 -31.22 -24.65
CA HIS A 432 -1.53 -32.53 -23.98
C HIS A 432 -0.30 -32.91 -23.14
N GLN A 433 0.86 -32.26 -23.38
CA GLN A 433 2.09 -32.57 -22.66
C GLN A 433 2.32 -31.67 -21.42
N ARG A 434 1.57 -30.56 -21.28
CA ARG A 434 1.69 -29.62 -20.15
C ARG A 434 0.55 -29.68 -19.14
N CYS A 435 -0.61 -30.22 -19.52
CA CYS A 435 -1.73 -30.43 -18.61
C CYS A 435 -2.06 -31.92 -18.61
N GLY A 436 -1.58 -32.65 -17.60
CA GLY A 436 -1.88 -34.06 -17.41
C GLY A 436 -3.35 -34.26 -17.04
N TYR A 437 -4.25 -34.16 -18.01
CA TYR A 437 -5.64 -34.63 -17.88
C TYR A 437 -5.63 -36.16 -17.96
N LEU A 438 -5.36 -36.81 -16.83
CA LEU A 438 -5.68 -38.22 -16.67
C LEU A 438 -7.21 -38.33 -16.55
N ARG A 439 -7.85 -38.96 -17.55
CA ARG A 439 -9.26 -39.37 -17.48
C ARG A 439 -9.51 -40.11 -16.16
N GLY A 440 -10.44 -39.60 -15.33
CA GLY A 440 -10.95 -40.30 -14.15
C GLY A 440 -10.55 -39.77 -12.77
N GLN A 441 -10.00 -38.55 -12.65
CA GLN A 441 -9.75 -37.96 -11.32
C GLN A 441 -10.87 -36.97 -10.92
N ASP A 442 -11.51 -37.23 -9.77
CA ASP A 442 -12.51 -36.38 -9.09
C ASP A 442 -11.93 -35.05 -8.54
N ARG A 443 -10.68 -34.71 -8.89
CA ARG A 443 -9.94 -33.56 -8.35
C ARG A 443 -9.21 -32.81 -9.46
N VAL A 444 -9.30 -31.48 -9.42
CA VAL A 444 -8.57 -30.55 -10.31
C VAL A 444 -7.32 -30.07 -9.60
N SER A 445 -6.23 -29.93 -10.35
CA SER A 445 -5.01 -29.26 -9.89
C SER A 445 -4.82 -27.96 -10.67
N ILE A 446 -4.76 -26.83 -9.97
CA ILE A 446 -4.44 -25.51 -10.55
C ILE A 446 -3.11 -25.03 -10.01
N ARG A 447 -2.31 -24.40 -10.86
CA ARG A 447 -1.06 -23.76 -10.47
C ARG A 447 -1.27 -22.26 -10.31
N VAL A 448 -0.94 -21.71 -9.14
CA VAL A 448 -1.08 -20.29 -8.84
C VAL A 448 0.29 -19.68 -8.60
N SER A 449 0.67 -18.68 -9.40
CA SER A 449 1.83 -17.82 -9.16
C SER A 449 1.41 -16.63 -8.33
N PHE A 450 2.08 -16.37 -7.20
CA PHE A 450 1.72 -15.29 -6.29
C PHE A 450 2.45 -13.99 -6.65
N PHE A 451 1.75 -12.87 -6.53
CA PHE A 451 2.27 -11.54 -6.83
C PHE A 451 3.10 -10.93 -5.70
N ASP A 452 2.88 -11.35 -4.45
CA ASP A 452 3.51 -10.76 -3.26
C ASP A 452 4.56 -11.71 -2.64
N ALA A 453 5.76 -11.17 -2.52
CA ALA A 453 6.90 -11.74 -1.82
C ALA A 453 6.58 -12.28 -0.41
N LYS A 454 5.74 -11.58 0.36
CA LYS A 454 5.35 -11.93 1.73
C LYS A 454 4.41 -13.13 1.77
N VAL A 455 3.59 -13.31 0.73
CA VAL A 455 2.66 -14.43 0.61
C VAL A 455 3.44 -15.73 0.42
N ASN A 456 4.53 -15.70 -0.34
CA ASN A 456 5.40 -16.86 -0.55
C ASN A 456 5.95 -17.41 0.77
N VAL A 457 6.48 -16.56 1.65
CA VAL A 457 6.99 -16.95 2.97
C VAL A 457 5.87 -17.53 3.85
N ARG A 458 4.69 -16.90 3.83
CA ARG A 458 3.53 -17.39 4.58
C ARG A 458 3.04 -18.75 4.07
N ILE A 459 3.10 -19.00 2.76
CA ILE A 459 2.76 -20.30 2.18
C ILE A 459 3.82 -21.34 2.53
N VAL A 460 5.10 -21.01 2.45
CA VAL A 460 6.20 -21.87 2.94
C VAL A 460 5.95 -22.26 4.40
N GLN A 461 5.66 -21.29 5.27
CA GLN A 461 5.32 -21.52 6.68
C GLN A 461 4.05 -22.36 6.85
N THR A 462 3.01 -22.14 6.04
CA THR A 462 1.75 -22.89 6.11
C THR A 462 1.90 -24.33 5.61
N LEU A 463 2.72 -24.55 4.58
CA LEU A 463 3.13 -25.88 4.11
C LEU A 463 3.96 -26.61 5.18
N GLN A 464 4.82 -25.89 5.89
CA GLN A 464 5.65 -26.43 6.98
C GLN A 464 4.84 -26.76 8.25
N ASN A 465 3.78 -25.97 8.55
CA ASN A 465 2.90 -26.15 9.71
C ASN A 465 1.79 -27.19 9.50
N ARG A 466 1.81 -27.93 8.39
CA ARG A 466 0.84 -29.01 8.07
C ARG A 466 0.66 -30.06 9.16
N SER A 467 1.65 -30.22 10.04
CA SER A 467 1.56 -31.21 11.11
C SER A 467 0.67 -30.78 12.29
N ASN A 468 0.25 -29.51 12.39
CA ASN A 468 -0.40 -28.97 13.60
C ASN A 468 -1.78 -28.30 13.41
N ASN A 469 -2.29 -28.08 12.18
CA ASN A 469 -3.56 -27.36 11.97
C ASN A 469 -4.66 -28.26 11.37
N ASN A 470 -5.65 -28.64 12.20
CA ASN A 470 -6.91 -29.31 11.81
C ASN A 470 -7.93 -28.33 11.15
N GLY A 471 -7.48 -27.37 10.36
CA GLY A 471 -8.35 -26.36 9.74
C GLY A 471 -8.98 -26.85 8.43
N THR A 472 -10.26 -26.54 8.21
CA THR A 472 -10.93 -26.73 6.91
C THR A 472 -10.48 -25.64 5.93
N LEU A 473 -9.99 -26.05 4.75
CA LEU A 473 -9.61 -25.13 3.67
C LEU A 473 -10.70 -25.10 2.60
N ILE A 474 -11.10 -23.88 2.21
CA ILE A 474 -12.14 -23.61 1.20
C ILE A 474 -11.55 -22.64 0.17
N LEU A 475 -11.80 -22.89 -1.11
CA LEU A 475 -11.40 -22.02 -2.21
C LEU A 475 -12.65 -21.35 -2.80
N ILE A 476 -12.57 -20.04 -2.99
CA ILE A 476 -13.68 -19.19 -3.45
C ILE A 476 -13.26 -18.55 -4.77
N GLU A 477 -14.11 -18.68 -5.79
CA GLU A 477 -13.95 -17.96 -7.05
C GLU A 477 -14.93 -16.79 -7.09
N ALA A 478 -14.39 -15.57 -6.90
CA ALA A 478 -15.16 -14.35 -7.06
C ALA A 478 -15.37 -14.02 -8.55
N PRO A 479 -16.50 -13.39 -8.93
CA PRO A 479 -16.82 -13.08 -10.33
C PRO A 479 -15.96 -11.95 -10.95
N VAL A 480 -14.93 -11.46 -10.25
CA VAL A 480 -14.12 -10.31 -10.64
C VAL A 480 -12.74 -10.74 -11.15
N PHE A 481 -12.30 -10.13 -12.24
CA PHE A 481 -10.96 -10.36 -12.80
C PHE A 481 -9.96 -9.25 -12.39
N TYR A 482 -9.22 -9.50 -11.30
CA TYR A 482 -8.26 -8.55 -10.73
C TYR A 482 -7.23 -8.00 -11.74
N GLU A 483 -6.66 -8.87 -12.57
CA GLU A 483 -5.60 -8.51 -13.53
C GLU A 483 -6.12 -7.62 -14.69
N GLY A 484 -7.45 -7.51 -14.85
CA GLY A 484 -8.08 -6.58 -15.77
C GLY A 484 -8.17 -5.15 -15.22
N ILE A 485 -8.40 -5.00 -13.91
CA ILE A 485 -8.65 -3.70 -13.27
C ILE A 485 -7.37 -3.10 -12.66
N ARG A 486 -6.48 -3.95 -12.13
CA ARG A 486 -5.23 -3.56 -11.47
C ARG A 486 -4.43 -2.47 -12.23
N PRO A 487 -4.20 -2.57 -13.56
CA PRO A 487 -3.40 -1.57 -14.28
C PRO A 487 -4.00 -0.17 -14.23
N PHE A 488 -5.33 -0.07 -14.25
CA PHE A 488 -6.02 1.21 -14.16
C PHE A 488 -5.87 1.82 -12.77
N LEU A 489 -6.04 1.02 -11.72
CA LEU A 489 -5.85 1.47 -10.34
C LEU A 489 -4.41 1.91 -10.06
N GLU A 490 -3.42 1.22 -10.64
CA GLU A 490 -2.01 1.63 -10.54
C GLU A 490 -1.73 2.91 -11.35
N ALA A 491 -2.34 3.07 -12.53
CA ALA A 491 -2.16 4.26 -13.36
C ALA A 491 -2.85 5.52 -12.78
N LEU A 492 -4.01 5.38 -12.12
CA LEU A 492 -4.70 6.51 -11.48
C LEU A 492 -3.94 7.12 -10.30
N LYS A 493 -2.99 6.38 -9.72
CA LYS A 493 -2.13 6.85 -8.62
C LYS A 493 -0.94 7.70 -9.06
N GLN A 494 -0.84 8.05 -10.34
CA GLN A 494 0.23 8.90 -10.85
C GLN A 494 0.03 10.38 -10.47
N GLU A 495 1.13 11.14 -10.47
CA GLU A 495 1.16 12.53 -10.00
C GLU A 495 0.14 13.44 -10.72
N PRO A 496 -0.75 14.13 -9.97
CA PRO A 496 -1.83 14.96 -10.53
C PRO A 496 -1.35 16.14 -11.39
N GLU A 497 -0.16 16.70 -11.10
CA GLU A 497 0.38 17.87 -11.81
C GLU A 497 0.75 17.58 -13.27
N SER A 498 0.96 16.30 -13.60
CA SER A 498 1.30 15.85 -14.96
C SER A 498 0.09 15.65 -15.88
N PHE A 499 -1.13 15.81 -15.36
CA PHE A 499 -2.35 15.41 -16.06
C PHE A 499 -2.74 16.43 -17.15
N PRO A 500 -3.01 16.00 -18.40
CA PRO A 500 -3.43 16.90 -19.46
C PRO A 500 -4.91 17.31 -19.31
N PHE A 501 -5.30 18.44 -19.89
CA PHE A 501 -6.70 18.90 -19.98
C PHE A 501 -7.43 19.12 -18.65
N THR A 502 -6.72 19.37 -17.54
CA THR A 502 -7.30 19.61 -16.20
C THR A 502 -8.41 20.66 -16.19
N LYS A 503 -8.30 21.69 -17.04
CA LYS A 503 -9.32 22.74 -17.21
C LYS A 503 -10.71 22.20 -17.58
N TYR A 504 -10.80 21.12 -18.36
CA TYR A 504 -12.07 20.55 -18.81
C TYR A 504 -12.47 19.29 -18.03
N LEU A 505 -11.49 18.44 -17.68
CA LEU A 505 -11.77 17.13 -17.12
C LEU A 505 -12.19 17.18 -15.65
N ARG A 506 -11.71 18.13 -14.86
CA ARG A 506 -12.07 18.26 -13.44
C ARG A 506 -13.60 18.37 -13.24
N LEU A 507 -14.06 18.00 -12.05
CA LEU A 507 -15.44 18.24 -11.65
C LEU A 507 -15.70 19.74 -11.55
N GLN A 508 -16.73 20.22 -12.23
CA GLN A 508 -17.10 21.63 -12.28
C GLN A 508 -18.59 21.78 -12.53
N SER A 509 -19.13 22.94 -12.18
CA SER A 509 -20.54 23.25 -12.39
C SER A 509 -20.89 23.36 -13.88
N LYS A 510 -22.17 23.17 -14.21
CA LYS A 510 -22.67 23.30 -15.59
C LYS A 510 -22.40 24.69 -16.18
N ASP A 511 -22.56 25.74 -15.38
CA ASP A 511 -22.35 27.12 -15.82
C ASP A 511 -20.86 27.43 -16.08
N GLU A 512 -19.98 26.83 -15.30
CA GLU A 512 -18.53 26.99 -15.47
C GLU A 512 -18.04 26.29 -16.75
N LEU A 513 -18.49 25.05 -16.98
CA LEU A 513 -18.09 24.29 -18.17
C LEU A 513 -18.64 24.90 -19.46
N THR A 514 -19.89 25.37 -19.44
CA THR A 514 -20.52 26.01 -20.61
C THR A 514 -19.88 27.35 -20.99
N ARG A 515 -19.36 28.11 -20.01
CA ARG A 515 -18.61 29.35 -20.25
C ARG A 515 -17.17 29.11 -20.70
N THR A 516 -16.66 27.90 -20.50
CA THR A 516 -15.27 27.58 -20.80
C THR A 516 -15.05 27.47 -22.31
N THR A 517 -14.32 28.43 -22.88
CA THR A 517 -13.87 28.35 -24.27
C THR A 517 -12.79 27.27 -24.40
N ILE A 518 -13.00 26.33 -25.32
CA ILE A 518 -12.05 25.28 -25.66
C ILE A 518 -11.00 25.86 -26.60
N THR A 519 -9.73 25.75 -26.22
CA THR A 519 -8.62 26.23 -27.05
C THR A 519 -8.24 25.20 -28.14
N PRO A 520 -7.65 25.64 -29.26
CA PRO A 520 -7.12 24.72 -30.27
C PRO A 520 -5.98 23.85 -29.72
N PRO A 521 -5.74 22.65 -30.30
CA PRO A 521 -4.62 21.79 -29.92
C PRO A 521 -3.27 22.52 -29.87
N LEU A 522 -2.40 22.17 -28.91
CA LEU A 522 -1.14 22.91 -28.68
C LEU A 522 -0.28 22.97 -29.96
N TYR A 523 -0.08 21.84 -30.65
CA TYR A 523 0.64 21.79 -31.92
C TYR A 523 0.07 22.69 -33.03
N SER A 524 -1.25 23.01 -33.00
CA SER A 524 -1.89 23.84 -34.02
C SER A 524 -1.80 25.35 -33.71
N ARG A 525 -1.24 25.73 -32.56
CA ARG A 525 -1.08 27.13 -32.15
C ARG A 525 0.14 27.81 -32.77
N ASP A 526 1.10 27.07 -33.35
CA ASP A 526 2.25 27.65 -34.06
C ASP A 526 1.75 28.51 -35.23
N PRO A 527 2.13 29.81 -35.33
CA PRO A 527 1.73 30.69 -36.44
C PRO A 527 2.08 30.17 -37.85
N ARG A 528 3.05 29.25 -37.96
CA ARG A 528 3.46 28.63 -39.23
C ARG A 528 2.65 27.38 -39.58
N PHE A 529 1.81 26.92 -38.66
CA PHE A 529 1.03 25.71 -38.84
C PHE A 529 -0.33 26.02 -39.49
N SER A 530 -0.69 25.26 -40.51
CA SER A 530 -2.01 25.24 -41.12
C SER A 530 -2.34 23.82 -41.56
N PHE A 531 -3.57 23.35 -41.32
CA PHE A 531 -4.00 22.06 -41.84
C PHE A 531 -4.25 22.14 -43.34
N GLU A 532 -3.71 21.19 -44.09
CA GLU A 532 -4.07 20.94 -45.48
C GLU A 532 -5.19 19.89 -45.54
N LEU A 533 -6.35 20.26 -46.10
CA LEU A 533 -7.57 19.44 -46.08
C LEU A 533 -7.94 18.85 -47.46
N LYS A 534 -7.00 18.85 -48.42
CA LYS A 534 -7.25 18.42 -49.81
C LYS A 534 -7.83 17.00 -49.93
N ASP A 535 -7.47 16.12 -49.00
CA ASP A 535 -7.81 14.69 -49.06
C ASP A 535 -9.30 14.41 -48.78
N LEU A 536 -9.99 15.37 -48.15
CA LEU A 536 -11.43 15.29 -47.88
C LEU A 536 -12.28 15.59 -49.14
N PHE A 537 -11.65 16.10 -50.21
CA PHE A 537 -12.32 16.46 -51.45
C PHE A 537 -12.09 15.41 -52.56
N PRO A 538 -12.97 15.37 -53.58
CA PRO A 538 -12.68 14.63 -54.81
C PRO A 538 -11.39 15.15 -55.49
N PRO A 539 -10.66 14.31 -56.25
CA PRO A 539 -9.34 14.63 -56.82
C PRO A 539 -9.31 15.82 -57.80
N THR A 540 -10.46 16.38 -58.16
CA THR A 540 -10.62 17.54 -59.06
C THR A 540 -10.71 18.90 -58.35
N ALA A 541 -10.77 18.94 -57.01
CA ALA A 541 -10.98 20.17 -56.25
C ALA A 541 -9.69 20.86 -55.76
N ALA A 542 -9.78 22.17 -55.49
CA ALA A 542 -8.68 23.01 -55.00
C ALA A 542 -8.27 22.69 -53.54
N SER A 543 -7.01 22.94 -53.18
CA SER A 543 -6.49 22.73 -51.83
C SER A 543 -7.09 23.72 -50.82
N LEU A 544 -7.76 23.22 -49.79
CA LEU A 544 -8.26 24.02 -48.66
C LEU A 544 -7.25 24.03 -47.51
N ARG A 545 -6.97 25.22 -46.97
CA ARG A 545 -6.15 25.41 -45.77
C ARG A 545 -7.01 25.89 -44.60
N LEU A 546 -6.78 25.31 -43.43
CA LEU A 546 -7.43 25.68 -42.17
C LEU A 546 -6.38 26.20 -41.17
N ILE A 547 -6.56 27.44 -40.72
CA ILE A 547 -5.77 28.07 -39.66
C ILE A 547 -6.66 28.13 -38.41
N THR A 548 -6.31 27.39 -37.36
CA THR A 548 -7.18 27.24 -36.17
C THR A 548 -7.28 28.49 -35.29
N ARG A 549 -6.44 29.50 -35.53
CA ARG A 549 -6.42 30.76 -34.78
C ARG A 549 -7.26 31.85 -35.44
N ASP A 550 -7.59 31.68 -36.71
CA ASP A 550 -8.29 32.66 -37.52
C ASP A 550 -9.76 32.25 -37.68
N PRO A 551 -10.72 32.98 -37.05
CA PRO A 551 -12.14 32.68 -37.16
C PRO A 551 -12.65 32.69 -38.60
N ASP A 552 -12.11 33.54 -39.47
CA ASP A 552 -12.53 33.64 -40.87
C ASP A 552 -12.06 32.42 -41.67
N SER A 553 -10.82 31.96 -41.42
CA SER A 553 -10.31 30.70 -41.97
C SER A 553 -11.17 29.50 -41.53
N ILE A 554 -11.57 29.44 -40.25
CA ILE A 554 -12.45 28.38 -39.74
C ILE A 554 -13.82 28.42 -40.44
N ALA A 555 -14.43 29.60 -40.55
CA ALA A 555 -15.73 29.77 -41.18
C ALA A 555 -15.70 29.40 -42.67
N ASN A 556 -14.67 29.83 -43.41
CA ASN A 556 -14.49 29.48 -44.81
C ASN A 556 -14.25 27.97 -44.99
N ALA A 557 -13.37 27.38 -44.17
CA ALA A 557 -13.11 25.95 -44.23
C ALA A 557 -14.36 25.12 -43.92
N ARG A 558 -15.16 25.54 -42.94
CA ARG A 558 -16.44 24.92 -42.61
C ARG A 558 -17.42 24.99 -43.78
N ALA A 559 -17.59 26.16 -44.40
CA ALA A 559 -18.50 26.32 -45.53
C ALA A 559 -18.09 25.47 -46.75
N GLN A 560 -16.80 25.43 -47.07
CA GLN A 560 -16.29 24.65 -48.21
C GLN A 560 -16.37 23.14 -47.98
N LEU A 561 -16.10 22.66 -46.77
CA LEU A 561 -16.26 21.24 -46.46
C LEU A 561 -17.72 20.80 -46.58
N ILE A 562 -18.67 21.59 -46.08
CA ILE A 562 -20.10 21.25 -46.17
C ILE A 562 -20.57 21.20 -47.62
N GLN A 563 -20.08 22.08 -48.49
CA GLN A 563 -20.57 22.21 -49.87
C GLN A 563 -19.88 21.27 -50.87
N SER A 564 -18.59 20.99 -50.69
CA SER A 564 -17.77 20.40 -51.76
C SER A 564 -16.95 19.19 -51.32
N SER A 565 -16.94 18.82 -50.03
CA SER A 565 -16.24 17.61 -49.57
C SER A 565 -17.03 16.33 -49.83
N ARG A 566 -16.39 15.19 -49.59
CA ARG A 566 -17.02 13.86 -49.62
C ARG A 566 -17.80 13.55 -48.34
N LEU A 567 -17.65 14.38 -47.31
CA LEU A 567 -18.32 14.22 -46.02
C LEU A 567 -19.74 14.77 -46.12
N ASP A 568 -20.68 14.19 -45.37
CA ASP A 568 -21.98 14.85 -45.19
C ASP A 568 -21.85 16.10 -44.30
N PRO A 569 -22.84 17.02 -44.30
CA PRO A 569 -22.76 18.26 -43.54
C PRO A 569 -22.44 18.08 -42.06
N SER A 570 -23.03 17.06 -41.42
CA SER A 570 -22.81 16.79 -39.99
C SER A 570 -21.42 16.22 -39.71
N GLN A 571 -20.88 15.43 -40.63
CA GLN A 571 -19.48 14.96 -40.58
C GLN A 571 -18.48 16.08 -40.83
N ALA A 572 -18.76 16.99 -41.76
CA ALA A 572 -17.92 18.15 -42.05
C ALA A 572 -17.84 19.12 -40.85
N GLU A 573 -18.96 19.37 -40.17
CA GLU A 573 -18.98 20.14 -38.92
C GLU A 573 -18.16 19.47 -37.82
N ALA A 574 -18.37 18.17 -37.60
CA ALA A 574 -17.61 17.41 -36.61
C ALA A 574 -16.10 17.41 -36.89
N MET A 575 -15.69 17.33 -38.17
CA MET A 575 -14.29 17.42 -38.58
C MET A 575 -13.65 18.75 -38.19
N ILE A 576 -14.28 19.89 -38.51
CA ILE A 576 -13.77 21.21 -38.14
C ILE A 576 -13.72 21.38 -36.63
N ASP A 577 -14.78 20.96 -35.93
CA ASP A 577 -14.85 21.05 -34.48
C ASP A 577 -13.72 20.24 -33.80
N CYS A 578 -13.39 19.07 -34.33
CA CYS A 578 -12.25 18.28 -33.84
C CYS A 578 -10.91 18.96 -34.12
N LEU A 579 -10.69 19.47 -35.34
CA LEU A 579 -9.40 20.10 -35.67
C LEU A 579 -9.16 21.42 -34.93
N THR A 580 -10.20 22.06 -34.40
CA THR A 580 -10.14 23.38 -33.74
C THR A 580 -10.24 23.34 -32.21
N ARG A 581 -10.47 22.17 -31.61
CA ARG A 581 -10.65 22.00 -30.15
C ARG A 581 -9.64 20.97 -29.64
N GLU A 582 -8.92 21.28 -28.58
CA GLU A 582 -7.97 20.33 -27.97
C GLU A 582 -8.66 19.15 -27.26
N VAL A 583 -9.93 19.30 -26.87
CA VAL A 583 -10.80 18.20 -26.46
C VAL A 583 -12.08 18.25 -27.28
N ALA A 584 -12.36 17.19 -28.03
CA ALA A 584 -13.52 17.11 -28.91
C ALA A 584 -14.36 15.84 -28.66
N LEU A 585 -15.69 16.01 -28.66
CA LEU A 585 -16.65 14.92 -28.51
C LEU A 585 -17.44 14.77 -29.82
N ILE A 586 -17.44 13.58 -30.40
CA ILE A 586 -18.27 13.23 -31.56
C ILE A 586 -19.32 12.21 -31.12
N GLN A 587 -20.59 12.62 -31.16
CA GLN A 587 -21.72 11.73 -31.03
C GLN A 587 -22.19 11.24 -32.39
N GLY A 588 -22.50 9.95 -32.49
CA GLY A 588 -23.26 9.43 -33.61
C GLY A 588 -24.15 8.26 -33.21
N PRO A 589 -25.46 8.26 -33.53
CA PRO A 589 -26.30 7.08 -33.46
C PRO A 589 -25.70 5.86 -34.20
N PRO A 590 -26.26 4.66 -34.03
CA PRO A 590 -25.77 3.48 -34.74
C PRO A 590 -25.74 3.75 -36.25
N ARG A 591 -24.65 3.38 -36.93
CA ARG A 591 -24.55 3.43 -38.41
C ARG A 591 -24.61 4.84 -39.05
N THR A 592 -24.30 5.90 -38.30
CA THR A 592 -24.11 7.27 -38.86
C THR A 592 -22.70 7.56 -39.38
N GLY A 593 -21.84 6.55 -39.45
CA GLY A 593 -20.49 6.70 -40.00
C GLY A 593 -19.43 7.21 -39.01
N LYS A 594 -19.61 6.99 -37.70
CA LYS A 594 -18.61 7.34 -36.66
C LYS A 594 -17.18 6.88 -37.01
N SER A 595 -17.00 5.59 -37.29
CA SER A 595 -15.68 5.03 -37.63
C SER A 595 -15.15 5.56 -38.96
N TYR A 596 -16.03 5.91 -39.92
CA TYR A 596 -15.62 6.60 -41.16
C TYR A 596 -15.11 8.02 -40.88
N THR A 597 -15.82 8.80 -40.07
CA THR A 597 -15.36 10.14 -39.67
C THR A 597 -14.04 10.07 -38.89
N GLY A 598 -13.89 9.07 -38.01
CA GLY A 598 -12.63 8.80 -37.31
C GLY A 598 -11.48 8.48 -38.27
N LEU A 599 -11.72 7.64 -39.28
CA LEU A 599 -10.74 7.29 -40.31
C LEU A 599 -10.28 8.51 -41.11
N GLU A 600 -11.22 9.33 -41.59
CA GLU A 600 -10.92 10.56 -42.34
C GLU A 600 -10.14 11.57 -41.46
N LEU A 601 -10.45 11.64 -40.17
CA LEU A 601 -9.74 12.49 -39.22
C LEU A 601 -8.30 12.03 -39.01
N ILE A 602 -8.09 10.72 -38.83
CA ILE A 602 -6.76 10.11 -38.74
C ILE A 602 -5.97 10.40 -40.03
N GLN A 603 -6.60 10.29 -41.20
CA GLN A 603 -5.97 10.59 -42.48
C GLN A 603 -5.47 12.04 -42.53
N VAL A 604 -6.30 13.01 -42.12
CA VAL A 604 -5.91 14.43 -42.06
C VAL A 604 -4.73 14.64 -41.09
N LEU A 605 -4.78 14.06 -39.90
CA LEU A 605 -3.73 14.21 -38.88
C LEU A 605 -2.39 13.64 -39.36
N VAL A 606 -2.38 12.40 -39.88
CA VAL A 606 -1.15 11.73 -40.35
C VAL A 606 -0.54 12.47 -41.54
N LYS A 607 -1.34 12.88 -42.54
CA LYS A 607 -0.84 13.62 -43.71
C LYS A 607 -0.28 15.00 -43.37
N ASN A 608 -0.79 15.64 -42.32
CA ASN A 608 -0.25 16.88 -41.77
C ASN A 608 0.92 16.66 -40.80
N ARG A 609 1.52 15.46 -40.77
CA ARG A 609 2.67 15.08 -39.93
C ARG A 609 2.41 15.20 -38.43
N ILE A 610 1.17 14.98 -38.00
CA ILE A 610 0.79 14.91 -36.59
C ILE A 610 0.78 13.43 -36.19
N ALA A 611 1.92 13.00 -35.66
CA ALA A 611 2.16 11.66 -35.12
C ALA A 611 3.15 11.79 -33.94
N PRO A 612 3.18 10.83 -33.00
CA PRO A 612 2.39 9.59 -32.94
C PRO A 612 0.94 9.82 -32.48
N ILE A 613 0.02 8.99 -33.00
CA ILE A 613 -1.40 8.95 -32.59
C ILE A 613 -1.64 7.67 -31.77
N LEU A 614 -2.22 7.83 -30.58
CA LEU A 614 -2.69 6.73 -29.74
C LEU A 614 -4.17 6.46 -30.02
N LEU A 615 -4.47 5.30 -30.60
CA LEU A 615 -5.84 4.85 -30.83
C LEU A 615 -6.23 3.86 -29.73
N VAL A 616 -7.26 4.21 -28.97
CA VAL A 616 -7.77 3.40 -27.85
C VAL A 616 -9.19 2.93 -28.14
N ALA A 617 -9.43 1.63 -27.97
CA ALA A 617 -10.77 1.04 -28.09
C ALA A 617 -11.14 0.21 -26.85
N PHE A 618 -12.43 0.00 -26.61
CA PHE A 618 -12.88 -0.88 -25.55
C PHE A 618 -12.63 -2.36 -25.87
N THR A 619 -12.88 -2.77 -27.12
CA THR A 619 -12.78 -4.16 -27.58
C THR A 619 -11.66 -4.35 -28.60
N ASN A 620 -11.03 -5.53 -28.62
CA ASN A 620 -10.06 -5.90 -29.66
C ASN A 620 -10.71 -5.83 -31.05
N HIS A 621 -11.94 -6.34 -31.21
CA HIS A 621 -12.63 -6.31 -32.50
C HIS A 621 -12.83 -4.88 -33.04
N ALA A 622 -13.20 -3.91 -32.20
CA ALA A 622 -13.31 -2.51 -32.63
C ALA A 622 -11.95 -1.95 -33.07
N LEU A 623 -10.90 -2.25 -32.30
CA LEU A 623 -9.54 -1.86 -32.63
C LEU A 623 -9.11 -2.42 -33.99
N ASP A 624 -9.19 -3.73 -34.18
CA ASP A 624 -8.76 -4.43 -35.40
C ASP A 624 -9.53 -3.89 -36.61
N HIS A 625 -10.84 -3.65 -36.46
CA HIS A 625 -11.65 -3.08 -37.52
C HIS A 625 -11.14 -1.68 -37.93
N MET A 626 -10.79 -0.83 -36.97
CA MET A 626 -10.26 0.50 -37.29
C MET A 626 -8.84 0.44 -37.87
N LEU A 627 -7.96 -0.40 -37.32
CA LEU A 627 -6.59 -0.56 -37.82
C LEU A 627 -6.58 -1.11 -39.26
N ASN A 628 -7.40 -2.13 -39.54
CA ASN A 628 -7.57 -2.67 -40.89
C ASN A 628 -8.12 -1.60 -41.85
N ALA A 629 -9.10 -0.81 -41.42
CA ALA A 629 -9.61 0.29 -42.25
C ALA A 629 -8.54 1.35 -42.58
N ILE A 630 -7.59 1.61 -41.67
CA ILE A 630 -6.46 2.53 -41.89
C ILE A 630 -5.46 1.94 -42.90
N LEU A 631 -5.18 0.64 -42.80
CA LEU A 631 -4.30 -0.08 -43.72
C LEU A 631 -4.91 -0.18 -45.12
N ASP A 632 -6.19 -0.56 -45.22
CA ASP A 632 -6.93 -0.66 -46.48
C ASP A 632 -7.05 0.69 -47.18
N ALA A 633 -7.17 1.78 -46.42
CA ALA A 633 -7.15 3.14 -46.94
C ALA A 633 -5.76 3.64 -47.36
N GLY A 634 -4.69 2.86 -47.13
CA GLY A 634 -3.31 3.20 -47.48
C GLY A 634 -2.80 4.46 -46.77
N ILE A 635 -3.28 4.74 -45.55
CA ILE A 635 -2.92 5.97 -44.82
C ILE A 635 -1.47 5.88 -44.32
N THR A 636 -1.09 4.72 -43.75
CA THR A 636 0.26 4.48 -43.23
C THR A 636 0.50 2.98 -43.02
N ASP A 637 1.69 2.51 -43.38
CA ASP A 637 2.14 1.14 -43.09
C ASP A 637 2.84 1.02 -41.72
N LYS A 638 3.09 2.15 -41.05
CA LYS A 638 3.77 2.22 -39.75
C LYS A 638 2.79 2.14 -38.58
N ILE A 639 2.07 1.03 -38.50
CA ILE A 639 1.12 0.74 -37.43
C ILE A 639 1.72 -0.34 -36.53
N VAL A 640 1.56 -0.19 -35.22
CA VAL A 640 1.90 -1.24 -34.25
C VAL A 640 0.63 -1.65 -33.50
N GLU A 641 0.25 -2.91 -33.67
CA GLU A 641 -0.76 -3.59 -32.87
C GLU A 641 -0.05 -4.45 -31.80
N LYS A 642 -0.54 -4.38 -30.56
CA LYS A 642 0.21 -4.84 -29.39
C LYS A 642 0.37 -6.36 -29.30
N GLU A 643 -0.51 -7.17 -29.89
CA GLU A 643 -0.47 -8.63 -29.67
C GLU A 643 0.73 -9.33 -30.34
N GLU A 644 1.34 -8.76 -31.39
CA GLU A 644 2.40 -9.45 -32.18
C GLU A 644 3.83 -8.99 -31.89
N GLY A 645 4.02 -7.89 -31.16
CA GLY A 645 5.32 -7.21 -31.00
C GLY A 645 6.39 -7.97 -30.18
N GLU A 646 6.05 -9.05 -29.49
CA GLU A 646 7.02 -9.84 -28.71
C GLU A 646 8.00 -10.63 -29.59
N SER A 647 7.62 -10.93 -30.82
CA SER A 647 8.37 -11.81 -31.72
C SER A 647 9.59 -11.16 -32.41
N ARG A 648 9.71 -9.82 -32.39
CA ARG A 648 10.77 -9.06 -33.10
C ARG A 648 11.87 -8.47 -32.21
N LEU A 649 11.87 -8.73 -30.90
CA LEU A 649 12.87 -8.18 -29.99
C LEU A 649 14.22 -8.89 -30.13
N GLY A 650 15.19 -8.15 -30.67
CA GLY A 650 16.53 -8.60 -31.03
C GLY A 650 17.43 -9.01 -29.86
N TYR A 651 18.61 -9.51 -30.24
CA TYR A 651 19.64 -10.21 -29.45
C TYR A 651 20.22 -9.46 -28.22
N SER A 652 19.80 -8.23 -27.90
CA SER A 652 20.43 -7.32 -26.94
C SER A 652 20.20 -7.67 -25.45
N GLY A 653 19.16 -8.44 -25.11
CA GLY A 653 18.82 -8.80 -23.72
C GLY A 653 19.35 -10.16 -23.22
N LYS A 654 19.99 -10.97 -24.08
CA LYS A 654 20.30 -12.38 -23.77
C LYS A 654 21.24 -12.57 -22.58
N SER A 655 22.17 -11.64 -22.33
CA SER A 655 23.11 -11.74 -21.22
C SER A 655 22.40 -11.57 -19.86
N VAL A 656 21.53 -10.55 -19.75
CA VAL A 656 20.74 -10.28 -18.54
C VAL A 656 19.71 -11.40 -18.31
N TYR A 657 19.05 -11.85 -19.39
CA TYR A 657 18.13 -12.99 -19.33
C TYR A 657 18.81 -14.29 -18.86
N ARG A 658 20.05 -14.56 -19.31
CA ARG A 658 20.84 -15.72 -18.83
C ARG A 658 21.15 -15.61 -17.35
N LYS A 659 21.58 -14.43 -16.86
CA LYS A 659 21.82 -14.19 -15.43
C LYS A 659 20.54 -14.42 -14.61
N MET A 660 19.41 -13.90 -15.07
CA MET A 660 18.10 -14.11 -14.44
C MET A 660 17.76 -15.61 -14.34
N LYS A 661 17.95 -16.39 -15.41
CA LYS A 661 17.73 -17.84 -15.40
C LYS A 661 18.66 -18.61 -14.47
N ILE A 662 19.92 -18.18 -14.33
CA ILE A 662 20.87 -18.80 -13.40
C ILE A 662 20.38 -18.60 -11.96
N LEU A 663 19.96 -17.38 -11.60
CA LEU A 663 19.39 -17.09 -10.29
C LEU A 663 18.12 -17.91 -10.03
N GLU A 664 17.23 -18.05 -11.01
CA GLU A 664 16.04 -18.92 -10.90
C GLU A 664 16.41 -20.37 -10.59
N SER A 665 17.47 -20.89 -11.23
CA SER A 665 17.93 -22.26 -10.98
C SER A 665 18.50 -22.44 -9.57
N GLN A 666 19.26 -21.47 -9.07
CA GLN A 666 19.83 -21.49 -7.71
C GLN A 666 18.74 -21.37 -6.63
N MET A 667 17.75 -20.51 -6.86
CA MET A 667 16.57 -20.39 -6.00
C MET A 667 15.77 -21.71 -5.94
N LYS A 668 15.71 -22.43 -7.06
CA LYS A 668 15.00 -23.72 -7.13
C LYS A 668 15.70 -24.79 -6.33
N GLU A 669 17.02 -24.89 -6.47
CA GLU A 669 17.83 -25.81 -5.68
C GLU A 669 17.69 -25.55 -4.16
N LEU A 670 17.72 -24.27 -3.75
CA LEU A 670 17.51 -23.91 -2.34
C LEU A 670 16.11 -24.23 -1.84
N MET A 671 15.07 -24.00 -2.64
CA MET A 671 13.70 -24.36 -2.27
C MET A 671 13.49 -25.87 -2.12
N ASP A 672 14.12 -26.67 -2.99
CA ASP A 672 14.07 -28.13 -2.89
C ASP A 672 14.78 -28.60 -1.61
N ASN A 673 15.91 -27.97 -1.25
CA ASN A 673 16.64 -28.24 0.00
C ASN A 673 15.82 -27.87 1.25
N ILE A 674 15.16 -26.70 1.24
CA ILE A 674 14.27 -26.24 2.33
C ILE A 674 13.07 -27.18 2.49
N SER A 675 12.47 -27.60 1.38
CA SER A 675 11.29 -28.49 1.38
C SER A 675 11.62 -29.90 1.86
N ALA A 676 12.82 -30.40 1.55
CA ALA A 676 13.26 -31.75 1.89
C ALA A 676 13.76 -31.90 3.35
N ARG A 677 13.93 -30.80 4.12
CA ARG A 677 14.54 -30.81 5.47
C ARG A 677 15.85 -31.63 5.55
N LYS A 678 16.64 -31.66 4.48
CA LYS A 678 17.91 -32.39 4.44
C LYS A 678 19.00 -31.50 5.02
N VAL A 679 19.51 -31.85 6.20
CA VAL A 679 20.70 -31.22 6.79
C VAL A 679 21.91 -32.07 6.40
N PRO A 680 22.89 -31.54 5.64
CA PRO A 680 24.15 -32.21 5.42
C PRO A 680 24.87 -32.44 6.76
N SER A 681 25.50 -33.61 6.95
CA SER A 681 26.19 -33.97 8.20
C SER A 681 27.24 -32.94 8.63
N SER A 682 27.84 -32.22 7.69
CA SER A 682 28.79 -31.12 7.93
C SER A 682 28.23 -29.95 8.74
N HIS A 683 26.94 -29.62 8.57
CA HIS A 683 26.31 -28.52 9.31
C HIS A 683 26.01 -28.91 10.76
N VAL A 684 25.79 -30.20 11.03
CA VAL A 684 25.63 -30.72 12.40
C VAL A 684 26.95 -30.64 13.16
N GLU A 685 28.06 -30.99 12.51
CA GLU A 685 29.41 -30.88 13.09
C GLU A 685 29.78 -29.43 13.40
N GLN A 686 29.51 -28.50 12.48
CA GLN A 686 29.78 -27.06 12.67
C GLN A 686 28.93 -26.45 13.80
N HIS A 687 27.66 -26.88 13.95
CA HIS A 687 26.81 -26.48 15.07
C HIS A 687 27.34 -27.00 16.40
N ILE A 688 27.73 -28.27 16.47
CA ILE A 688 28.32 -28.85 17.68
C ILE A 688 29.59 -28.09 18.07
N SER A 689 30.43 -27.70 17.10
CA SER A 689 31.62 -26.87 17.36
C SER A 689 31.31 -25.49 17.93
N THR A 690 30.20 -24.87 17.53
CA THR A 690 29.88 -23.48 17.87
C THR A 690 29.03 -23.37 19.15
N ALA A 691 27.99 -24.19 19.26
CA ALA A 691 27.01 -24.16 20.35
C ALA A 691 27.42 -25.02 21.56
N TYR A 692 28.17 -26.12 21.33
CA TYR A 692 28.58 -27.06 22.38
C TYR A 692 30.08 -27.41 22.31
N PRO A 693 30.98 -26.44 22.59
CA PRO A 693 32.44 -26.64 22.47
C PRO A 693 32.97 -27.81 23.32
N HIS A 694 32.35 -28.06 24.47
CA HIS A 694 32.72 -29.16 25.36
C HIS A 694 32.41 -30.55 24.77
N HIS A 695 31.28 -30.68 24.05
CA HIS A 695 30.92 -31.91 23.34
C HIS A 695 31.78 -32.09 22.10
N HIS A 696 32.06 -31.02 21.35
CA HIS A 696 32.99 -31.07 20.22
C HIS A 696 34.39 -31.52 20.64
N GLY A 697 34.90 -31.01 21.77
CA GLY A 697 36.18 -31.41 22.35
C GLY A 697 36.27 -32.91 22.65
N GLU A 698 35.25 -33.51 23.29
CA GLU A 698 35.25 -34.96 23.55
C GLU A 698 34.99 -35.84 22.31
N PHE A 699 34.25 -35.34 21.32
CA PHE A 699 33.97 -36.08 20.07
C PHE A 699 35.15 -36.12 19.10
N PHE A 700 35.92 -35.03 18.99
CA PHE A 700 36.93 -34.87 17.94
C PHE A 700 38.36 -34.63 18.46
N GLN A 701 38.55 -34.07 19.67
CA GLN A 701 39.88 -33.76 20.22
C GLN A 701 40.34 -34.75 21.30
N HIS A 702 39.43 -35.28 22.10
CA HIS A 702 39.70 -36.19 23.23
C HIS A 702 39.04 -37.56 23.06
N VAL A 703 39.11 -38.13 21.85
CA VAL A 703 38.64 -39.49 21.59
C VAL A 703 39.47 -40.48 22.40
N PRO A 704 38.86 -41.35 23.23
CA PRO A 704 39.60 -42.39 23.94
C PRO A 704 40.44 -43.24 22.98
N ALA A 705 41.70 -43.51 23.33
CA ALA A 705 42.68 -44.16 22.44
C ALA A 705 42.20 -45.51 21.86
N TRP A 706 41.39 -46.25 22.61
CA TRP A 706 40.79 -47.51 22.18
C TRP A 706 39.67 -47.34 21.15
N ILE A 707 38.93 -46.22 21.18
CA ILE A 707 37.91 -45.87 20.20
C ILE A 707 38.56 -45.40 18.90
N SER A 708 39.64 -44.61 18.99
CA SER A 708 40.43 -44.18 17.83
C SER A 708 41.07 -45.35 17.06
N ALA A 709 41.25 -46.52 17.71
CA ALA A 709 41.74 -47.73 17.08
C ALA A 709 40.67 -48.55 16.31
N ILE A 710 39.38 -48.28 16.57
CA ILE A 710 38.22 -49.03 16.07
C ILE A 710 37.36 -48.18 15.11
N ALA A 711 37.30 -46.87 15.32
CA ALA A 711 36.57 -45.94 14.47
C ALA A 711 37.19 -45.85 13.06
N PRO A 712 36.38 -45.70 11.99
CA PRO A 712 36.88 -45.57 10.62
C PRO A 712 37.75 -44.31 10.49
N LYS A 713 38.96 -44.45 9.93
CA LYS A 713 39.87 -43.33 9.62
C LYS A 713 39.67 -42.91 8.16
N ALA A 714 39.57 -41.60 7.92
CA ALA A 714 39.41 -41.06 6.57
C ALA A 714 40.65 -41.21 5.65
N ASN A 715 41.83 -41.58 6.19
CA ASN A 715 43.10 -41.60 5.45
C ASN A 715 43.61 -42.99 5.03
N ASP A 716 42.89 -44.08 5.28
CA ASP A 716 43.37 -45.43 4.93
C ASP A 716 42.97 -45.83 3.48
N ALA A 717 43.10 -44.92 2.51
CA ALA A 717 42.76 -45.14 1.11
C ALA A 717 43.97 -45.41 0.18
N GLU A 718 45.21 -45.45 0.68
CA GLU A 718 46.40 -45.62 -0.17
C GLU A 718 47.22 -46.92 0.02
N GLU A 719 46.78 -47.90 0.79
CA GLU A 719 47.46 -49.22 0.81
C GLU A 719 46.55 -50.34 0.33
N GLY A 720 46.68 -50.64 -0.96
CA GLY A 720 45.88 -51.61 -1.69
C GLY A 720 46.07 -53.05 -1.22
N TRP A 721 45.03 -53.62 -0.61
CA TRP A 721 44.69 -55.04 -0.68
C TRP A 721 43.16 -55.18 -0.64
N GLU A 722 42.59 -55.86 -1.66
CA GLU A 722 41.18 -56.27 -1.68
C GLU A 722 40.97 -57.49 -0.78
N THR A 723 40.21 -57.34 0.30
CA THR A 723 39.65 -58.47 1.06
C THR A 723 38.17 -58.67 0.72
N VAL A 724 37.84 -59.89 0.31
CA VAL A 724 36.47 -60.34 0.02
C VAL A 724 35.68 -60.53 1.32
N GLY A 725 34.82 -59.55 1.63
CA GLY A 725 33.86 -59.57 2.72
C GLY A 725 33.11 -58.24 2.75
N GLU A 726 31.78 -58.29 2.84
CA GLU A 726 30.81 -57.17 2.76
C GLU A 726 31.40 -55.77 2.95
N SER A 727 31.39 -54.98 1.87
CA SER A 727 31.86 -53.61 1.82
C SER A 727 31.13 -52.72 2.84
N LEU A 728 31.81 -52.36 3.93
CA LEU A 728 31.41 -51.26 4.81
C LEU A 728 31.49 -49.95 4.01
N ASN A 729 30.41 -49.17 4.05
CA ASN A 729 30.28 -47.92 3.28
C ASN A 729 31.45 -46.97 3.58
N GLN A 730 32.17 -46.56 2.54
CA GLN A 730 33.39 -45.74 2.63
C GLN A 730 33.16 -44.27 3.11
N ASN A 731 31.97 -43.91 3.57
CA ASN A 731 31.59 -42.57 4.04
C ASN A 731 31.00 -42.58 5.46
N GLU A 732 31.44 -43.48 6.35
CA GLU A 732 30.94 -43.52 7.72
C GLU A 732 31.64 -42.48 8.61
N SER A 733 30.89 -41.47 9.05
CA SER A 733 31.38 -40.47 9.99
C SER A 733 31.54 -41.05 11.41
N ILE A 734 32.42 -40.47 12.22
CA ILE A 734 32.59 -40.86 13.64
C ILE A 734 31.29 -40.71 14.45
N ILE A 735 30.40 -39.82 14.01
CA ILE A 735 29.07 -39.61 14.58
C ILE A 735 28.15 -40.80 14.27
N ASP A 736 28.22 -41.38 13.06
CA ASP A 736 27.45 -42.57 12.70
C ASP A 736 27.89 -43.81 13.49
N PHE A 737 29.19 -43.93 13.74
CA PHE A 737 29.77 -44.96 14.61
C PHE A 737 29.25 -44.83 16.06
N TRP A 738 29.18 -43.60 16.59
CA TRP A 738 28.66 -43.31 17.92
C TRP A 738 27.14 -43.55 18.04
N LEU A 739 26.35 -43.20 17.02
CA LEU A 739 24.90 -43.41 16.96
C LEU A 739 24.50 -44.89 16.92
N ARG A 740 25.28 -45.70 16.19
CA ARG A 740 25.09 -47.17 16.12
C ARG A 740 25.45 -47.88 17.41
N ALA A 741 26.17 -47.21 18.32
CA ALA A 741 26.70 -47.80 19.55
C ALA A 741 27.64 -48.99 19.26
N ASP A 742 28.42 -48.90 18.18
CA ASP A 742 29.37 -49.94 17.78
C ASP A 742 30.51 -50.12 18.81
N ASP A 743 30.77 -49.09 19.62
CA ASP A 743 31.63 -49.13 20.81
C ASP A 743 31.09 -50.10 21.88
N PHE A 744 29.78 -50.11 22.13
CA PHE A 744 29.14 -51.08 23.02
C PHE A 744 29.14 -52.49 22.43
N ARG A 745 28.93 -52.63 21.12
CA ARG A 745 28.94 -53.92 20.42
C ARG A 745 30.33 -54.58 20.46
N PHE A 746 31.39 -53.79 20.34
CA PHE A 746 32.77 -54.23 20.56
C PHE A 746 32.99 -54.71 22.01
N LEU A 747 32.53 -53.94 23.01
CA LEU A 747 32.65 -54.33 24.42
C LEU A 747 31.82 -55.57 24.78
N GLU A 748 30.64 -55.77 24.17
CA GLU A 748 29.79 -56.94 24.40
C GLU A 748 30.33 -58.22 23.75
N THR A 749 30.83 -58.14 22.52
CA THR A 749 31.48 -59.27 21.83
C THR A 749 32.73 -59.75 22.57
N HIS A 750 33.47 -58.83 23.19
CA HIS A 750 34.66 -59.15 23.98
C HIS A 750 34.34 -59.60 25.43
N ARG A 751 33.20 -59.16 25.99
CA ARG A 751 32.67 -59.71 27.25
C ARG A 751 32.21 -61.17 27.10
N GLN A 752 31.65 -61.53 25.94
CA GLN A 752 31.18 -62.89 25.66
C GLN A 752 32.33 -63.85 25.31
N SER A 753 33.38 -63.37 24.62
CA SER A 753 34.57 -64.19 24.28
C SER A 753 35.54 -64.40 25.45
N GLY A 754 35.43 -63.64 26.54
CA GLY A 754 36.12 -63.92 27.81
C GLY A 754 35.56 -65.12 28.60
N ALA A 755 34.40 -65.66 28.23
CA ALA A 755 33.72 -66.73 28.97
C ALA A 755 33.96 -68.16 28.44
N THR A 756 34.72 -68.34 27.35
CA THR A 756 35.00 -69.67 26.78
C THR A 756 36.50 -69.83 26.47
N THR A 757 37.28 -70.16 27.49
CA THR A 757 38.67 -70.62 27.34
C THR A 757 38.73 -72.14 27.19
N LYS A 758 38.96 -72.65 25.97
CA LYS A 758 39.69 -73.92 25.72
C LYS A 758 40.50 -73.88 24.40
N ALA A 759 41.82 -73.79 24.57
CA ALA A 759 42.95 -74.36 23.81
C ALA A 759 42.97 -74.42 22.25
N GLY A 760 43.71 -73.47 21.64
CA GLY A 760 44.75 -73.58 20.57
C GLY A 760 44.42 -74.03 19.12
N PRO A 761 45.28 -73.78 18.09
CA PRO A 761 46.48 -72.93 18.02
C PRO A 761 46.53 -71.92 16.82
N GLN A 762 47.36 -70.89 17.01
CA GLN A 762 48.08 -70.02 16.05
C GLN A 762 47.51 -69.72 14.65
N VAL A 763 47.08 -68.46 14.46
CA VAL A 763 47.35 -67.68 13.24
C VAL A 763 47.83 -66.29 13.66
N SER A 764 48.91 -65.85 13.01
CA SER A 764 49.53 -64.54 13.14
C SER A 764 48.59 -63.43 12.64
N SER A 765 48.13 -62.57 13.54
CA SER A 765 47.66 -61.24 13.19
C SER A 765 48.07 -60.28 14.29
N SER A 766 48.70 -59.18 13.90
CA SER A 766 49.19 -58.10 14.74
C SER A 766 48.16 -57.67 15.78
N ASN A 767 48.37 -58.07 17.03
CA ASN A 767 47.56 -57.66 18.16
C ASN A 767 47.71 -56.15 18.39
N LYS A 768 46.74 -55.36 17.92
CA LYS A 768 46.45 -53.95 18.32
C LYS A 768 46.15 -53.79 19.83
N PHE A 769 46.49 -54.78 20.66
CA PHE A 769 46.17 -54.88 22.08
C PHE A 769 47.28 -54.37 23.02
N LYS A 770 48.44 -53.95 22.51
CA LYS A 770 49.49 -53.34 23.35
C LYS A 770 49.20 -51.91 23.82
N SER A 771 48.14 -51.25 23.32
CA SER A 771 47.82 -49.86 23.71
C SER A 771 46.85 -49.72 24.88
N LEU A 772 46.29 -50.82 25.39
CA LEU A 772 45.35 -50.80 26.53
C LEU A 772 46.02 -51.06 27.90
N THR A 773 47.34 -51.25 27.94
CA THR A 773 48.07 -51.66 29.16
C THR A 773 49.11 -50.67 29.69
N LEU A 774 49.07 -49.39 29.29
CA LEU A 774 49.78 -48.32 30.00
C LEU A 774 48.81 -47.22 30.42
N GLY A 775 48.42 -47.23 31.68
CA GLY A 775 47.53 -46.24 32.28
C GLY A 775 46.91 -46.69 33.60
N THR A 776 47.68 -47.29 34.50
CA THR A 776 47.27 -47.45 35.90
C THR A 776 47.15 -46.06 36.54
N GLY A 777 45.92 -45.64 36.84
CA GLY A 777 45.69 -44.43 37.62
C GLY A 777 44.27 -43.87 37.52
N THR A 778 43.31 -44.58 38.09
CA THR A 778 42.24 -44.10 39.02
C THR A 778 41.03 -45.02 38.92
N ASN A 779 40.69 -45.61 40.06
CA ASN A 779 39.49 -46.40 40.27
C ASN A 779 38.26 -45.49 40.09
N ASP A 780 37.66 -45.52 38.91
CA ASP A 780 36.33 -44.96 38.68
C ASP A 780 35.61 -45.69 37.53
N GLU A 781 35.80 -47.02 37.47
CA GLU A 781 34.95 -47.92 36.68
C GLU A 781 33.66 -48.25 37.45
N SER A 782 32.84 -47.21 37.67
CA SER A 782 31.42 -47.43 37.95
C SER A 782 30.74 -47.76 36.62
N SER A 783 30.40 -49.05 36.47
CA SER A 783 29.36 -49.60 35.58
C SER A 783 28.79 -48.62 34.55
N ILE A 784 29.27 -48.72 33.29
CA ILE A 784 28.57 -48.13 32.15
C ILE A 784 27.22 -48.84 32.05
N SER A 785 26.20 -48.27 32.70
CA SER A 785 24.86 -48.84 32.77
C SER A 785 24.20 -48.66 31.41
N THR A 786 23.92 -49.77 30.75
CA THR A 786 23.23 -49.85 29.45
C THR A 786 21.76 -49.40 29.49
N LYS A 787 21.28 -48.89 30.64
CA LYS A 787 19.88 -48.60 30.92
C LYS A 787 19.61 -47.20 31.50
N THR A 788 20.51 -46.24 31.36
CA THR A 788 20.23 -44.84 31.77
C THR A 788 19.36 -44.11 30.76
N ASN A 789 18.41 -43.31 31.24
CA ASN A 789 17.53 -42.45 30.43
C ASN A 789 17.36 -41.08 31.11
N ARG A 790 18.43 -40.29 31.17
CA ARG A 790 18.46 -38.95 31.77
C ARG A 790 17.73 -37.94 30.86
N SER A 791 17.22 -36.85 31.44
CA SER A 791 16.52 -35.79 30.70
C SER A 791 17.45 -34.99 29.78
N ILE A 792 16.90 -34.40 28.72
CA ILE A 792 17.63 -33.67 27.67
C ILE A 792 18.46 -32.51 28.27
N ASP A 793 17.92 -31.77 29.24
CA ASP A 793 18.62 -30.65 29.91
C ASP A 793 19.90 -31.07 30.67
N VAL A 794 19.94 -32.32 31.15
CA VAL A 794 21.10 -32.89 31.85
C VAL A 794 22.12 -33.41 30.83
N LEU A 795 21.66 -33.92 29.68
CA LEU A 795 22.52 -34.42 28.60
C LEU A 795 23.24 -33.27 27.86
N LEU A 796 22.57 -32.14 27.66
CA LEU A 796 23.16 -30.93 27.04
C LEU A 796 24.26 -30.28 27.90
N LYS A 797 24.27 -30.52 29.23
CA LYS A 797 25.28 -29.98 30.16
C LYS A 797 26.42 -30.95 30.48
N ASN A 798 26.28 -32.23 30.14
CA ASN A 798 27.27 -33.25 30.49
C ASN A 798 28.30 -33.42 29.36
N PRO A 799 29.60 -33.16 29.62
CA PRO A 799 30.63 -33.24 28.58
C PRO A 799 30.97 -34.68 28.14
N LYS A 800 30.62 -35.71 28.94
CA LYS A 800 31.04 -37.10 28.71
C LYS A 800 30.15 -37.88 27.74
N VAL A 801 30.26 -37.58 26.45
CA VAL A 801 29.41 -38.09 25.35
C VAL A 801 29.53 -39.61 25.12
N TRP A 802 30.70 -40.20 25.41
CA TRP A 802 30.94 -41.64 25.24
C TRP A 802 30.30 -42.51 26.33
N ARG A 803 29.93 -41.93 27.49
CA ARG A 803 29.29 -42.65 28.62
C ARG A 803 27.75 -42.72 28.53
N MET A 804 27.16 -42.19 27.46
CA MET A 804 25.70 -42.11 27.27
C MET A 804 25.14 -43.42 26.68
N SER A 805 23.92 -43.81 27.08
CA SER A 805 23.23 -44.98 26.55
C SER A 805 22.72 -44.76 25.10
N ARG A 806 22.44 -45.82 24.33
CA ARG A 806 21.94 -45.70 22.95
C ARG A 806 20.67 -44.83 22.82
N LYS A 807 19.79 -44.87 23.84
CA LYS A 807 18.58 -44.03 23.89
C LYS A 807 18.91 -42.56 24.15
N GLU A 808 19.89 -42.29 25.01
CA GLU A 808 20.37 -40.93 25.30
C GLU A 808 21.11 -40.33 24.10
N ARG A 809 21.93 -41.11 23.38
CA ARG A 809 22.63 -40.70 22.16
C ARG A 809 21.65 -40.32 21.04
N THR A 810 20.64 -41.14 20.81
CA THR A 810 19.60 -40.86 19.81
C THR A 810 18.71 -39.67 20.19
N ALA A 811 18.44 -39.46 21.49
CA ALA A 811 17.72 -38.28 21.96
C ALA A 811 18.54 -36.98 21.80
N LEU A 812 19.83 -37.02 22.13
CA LEU A 812 20.74 -35.88 22.00
C LEU A 812 21.00 -35.52 20.54
N TYR A 813 21.22 -36.51 19.66
CA TYR A 813 21.35 -36.28 18.22
C TYR A 813 20.08 -35.75 17.58
N LYS A 814 18.90 -36.17 18.05
CA LYS A 814 17.62 -35.57 17.63
C LYS A 814 17.48 -34.12 18.09
N ALA A 815 17.95 -33.78 19.29
CA ALA A 815 17.94 -32.40 19.78
C ALA A 815 18.88 -31.50 18.96
N TRP A 816 20.13 -31.93 18.73
CA TRP A 816 21.06 -31.24 17.83
C TRP A 816 20.54 -31.18 16.40
N GLY A 817 19.92 -32.25 15.91
CA GLY A 817 19.25 -32.30 14.62
C GLY A 817 18.16 -31.24 14.52
N ASN A 818 17.32 -31.08 15.53
CA ASN A 818 16.26 -30.07 15.53
C ASN A 818 16.82 -28.64 15.56
N GLU A 819 17.81 -28.36 16.41
CA GLU A 819 18.45 -27.03 16.48
C GLU A 819 19.23 -26.68 15.20
N THR A 820 19.95 -27.66 14.63
CA THR A 820 20.66 -27.50 13.35
C THR A 820 19.70 -27.31 12.19
N ILE A 821 18.56 -28.01 12.19
CA ILE A 821 17.48 -27.77 11.24
C ILE A 821 17.02 -26.32 11.36
N GLU A 822 16.73 -25.81 12.56
CA GLU A 822 16.27 -24.43 12.74
C GLU A 822 17.30 -23.39 12.30
N LEU A 823 18.58 -23.56 12.64
CA LEU A 823 19.65 -22.65 12.24
C LEU A 823 19.95 -22.71 10.74
N THR A 824 20.06 -23.91 10.17
CA THR A 824 20.29 -24.11 8.73
C THR A 824 19.12 -23.57 7.93
N HIS A 825 17.90 -23.77 8.42
CA HIS A 825 16.68 -23.25 7.81
C HIS A 825 16.65 -21.72 7.84
N THR A 826 17.06 -21.10 8.95
CA THR A 826 17.18 -19.63 9.05
C THR A 826 18.20 -19.08 8.04
N ILE A 827 19.36 -19.73 7.91
CA ILE A 827 20.40 -19.34 6.94
C ILE A 827 19.92 -19.54 5.50
N GLN A 828 19.27 -20.67 5.20
CA GLN A 828 18.73 -20.96 3.87
C GLN A 828 17.61 -20.00 3.48
N ILE A 829 16.74 -19.61 4.42
CA ILE A 829 15.73 -18.58 4.19
C ILE A 829 16.42 -17.25 3.88
N GLN A 830 17.44 -16.86 4.64
CA GLN A 830 18.18 -15.62 4.38
C GLN A 830 18.86 -15.63 3.00
N GLN A 831 19.53 -16.73 2.63
CA GLN A 831 20.13 -16.89 1.30
C GLN A 831 19.08 -16.85 0.19
N PHE A 832 17.92 -17.47 0.42
CA PHE A 832 16.80 -17.41 -0.50
C PHE A 832 16.28 -15.98 -0.69
N GLU A 833 16.21 -15.18 0.39
CA GLU A 833 15.87 -13.76 0.32
C GLU A 833 16.90 -12.93 -0.44
N ASP A 834 18.19 -13.24 -0.28
CA ASP A 834 19.28 -12.56 -0.98
C ASP A 834 19.24 -12.85 -2.50
N PHE A 835 19.11 -14.12 -2.88
CA PHE A 835 18.97 -14.50 -4.29
C PHE A 835 17.71 -13.94 -4.93
N LYS A 836 16.63 -13.87 -4.17
CA LYS A 836 15.38 -13.26 -4.63
C LYS A 836 15.54 -11.77 -4.87
N ARG A 837 16.21 -11.02 -3.98
CA ARG A 837 16.51 -9.59 -4.20
C ARG A 837 17.34 -9.40 -5.47
N ALA A 838 18.38 -10.22 -5.66
CA ALA A 838 19.20 -10.19 -6.87
C ALA A 838 18.40 -10.55 -8.14
N HIS A 839 17.45 -11.49 -8.05
CA HIS A 839 16.55 -11.84 -9.16
C HIS A 839 15.60 -10.69 -9.48
N GLU A 840 14.98 -10.06 -8.47
CA GLU A 840 14.09 -8.90 -8.63
C GLU A 840 14.82 -7.72 -9.28
N GLU A 841 16.05 -7.41 -8.85
CA GLU A 841 16.90 -6.39 -9.47
C GLU A 841 17.23 -6.72 -10.93
N THR A 842 17.66 -7.96 -11.21
CA THR A 842 18.01 -8.41 -12.56
C THR A 842 16.79 -8.44 -13.49
N ALA A 843 15.63 -8.86 -12.98
CA ALA A 843 14.36 -8.87 -13.70
C ALA A 843 13.87 -7.45 -14.00
N GLY A 844 14.02 -6.52 -13.04
CA GLY A 844 13.78 -5.10 -13.23
C GLY A 844 14.64 -4.53 -14.36
N HIS A 845 15.94 -4.80 -14.33
CA HIS A 845 16.86 -4.32 -15.36
C HIS A 845 16.58 -4.95 -16.75
N HIS A 846 16.21 -6.24 -16.80
CA HIS A 846 15.77 -6.87 -18.05
C HIS A 846 14.49 -6.21 -18.59
N LYS A 847 13.54 -5.88 -17.71
CA LYS A 847 12.31 -5.19 -18.06
C LYS A 847 12.61 -3.80 -18.61
N GLU A 848 13.47 -3.01 -17.97
CA GLU A 848 13.90 -1.69 -18.44
C GLU A 848 14.49 -1.74 -19.86
N ILE A 849 15.42 -2.68 -20.11
CA ILE A 849 16.03 -2.85 -21.44
C ILE A 849 14.97 -3.24 -22.48
N THR A 850 14.07 -4.15 -22.12
CA THR A 850 12.97 -4.58 -23.00
C THR A 850 12.03 -3.43 -23.30
N ASP A 851 11.70 -2.63 -22.29
CA ASP A 851 10.81 -1.49 -22.37
C ASP A 851 11.43 -0.36 -23.21
N GLN A 852 12.74 -0.10 -23.08
CA GLN A 852 13.48 0.81 -23.95
C GLN A 852 13.44 0.39 -25.42
N LEU A 853 13.65 -0.89 -25.72
CA LEU A 853 13.58 -1.40 -27.09
C LEU A 853 12.16 -1.30 -27.65
N LYS A 854 11.13 -1.60 -26.84
CA LYS A 854 9.73 -1.40 -27.23
C LYS A 854 9.43 0.08 -27.48
N ALA A 855 9.90 0.98 -26.63
CA ALA A 855 9.74 2.42 -26.82
C ALA A 855 10.41 2.91 -28.11
N GLU A 856 11.59 2.39 -28.48
CA GLU A 856 12.24 2.72 -29.75
C GLU A 856 11.44 2.22 -30.97
N LEU A 857 10.83 1.03 -30.87
CA LEU A 857 9.95 0.53 -31.92
C LEU A 857 8.68 1.37 -32.06
N LEU A 858 8.07 1.74 -30.93
CA LEU A 858 6.86 2.55 -30.88
C LEU A 858 7.12 3.99 -31.36
N SER A 859 8.27 4.59 -31.07
CA SER A 859 8.61 5.95 -31.52
C SER A 859 8.73 6.08 -33.04
N ARG A 860 9.01 4.98 -33.75
CA ARG A 860 9.05 4.94 -35.22
C ARG A 860 7.67 4.79 -35.86
N SER A 861 6.65 4.43 -35.08
CA SER A 861 5.28 4.22 -35.56
C SER A 861 4.52 5.53 -35.67
N HIS A 862 3.59 5.62 -36.64
CA HIS A 862 2.70 6.78 -36.75
C HIS A 862 1.44 6.61 -35.89
N ILE A 863 0.95 5.36 -35.79
CA ILE A 863 -0.27 5.00 -35.08
C ILE A 863 0.03 3.78 -34.20
N VAL A 864 -0.37 3.87 -32.93
CA VAL A 864 -0.36 2.74 -32.00
C VAL A 864 -1.78 2.46 -31.58
N GLY A 865 -2.25 1.25 -31.90
CA GLY A 865 -3.56 0.77 -31.50
C GLY A 865 -3.46 -0.09 -30.25
N CYS A 866 -4.30 0.19 -29.26
CA CYS A 866 -4.44 -0.68 -28.09
C CYS A 866 -5.84 -0.62 -27.49
N THR A 867 -6.19 -1.65 -26.71
CA THR A 867 -7.36 -1.56 -25.85
C THR A 867 -7.11 -0.66 -24.65
N THR A 868 -8.18 -0.21 -23.99
CA THR A 868 -8.09 0.56 -22.74
C THR A 868 -7.20 -0.13 -21.69
N THR A 869 -7.39 -1.44 -21.48
CA THR A 869 -6.52 -2.24 -20.60
C THR A 869 -5.08 -2.29 -21.10
N GLY A 870 -4.90 -2.37 -22.42
CA GLY A 870 -3.61 -2.33 -23.09
C GLY A 870 -2.86 -1.02 -22.87
N ALA A 871 -3.56 0.11 -22.93
CA ALA A 871 -3.05 1.46 -22.71
C ALA A 871 -2.61 1.65 -21.25
N ALA A 872 -3.47 1.32 -20.28
CA ALA A 872 -3.17 1.43 -18.86
C ALA A 872 -1.97 0.57 -18.42
N LYS A 873 -1.82 -0.64 -19.00
CA LYS A 873 -0.64 -1.49 -18.74
C LYS A 873 0.68 -0.90 -19.25
N LEU A 874 0.62 0.00 -20.23
CA LEU A 874 1.77 0.51 -20.96
C LEU A 874 1.98 2.01 -20.79
N VAL A 875 1.42 2.63 -19.74
CA VAL A 875 1.57 4.08 -19.53
C VAL A 875 3.06 4.48 -19.55
N SER A 876 3.95 3.71 -18.93
CA SER A 876 5.40 3.98 -18.97
C SER A 876 6.00 3.95 -20.38
N LEU A 877 5.59 3.00 -21.23
CA LEU A 877 6.03 2.92 -22.63
C LEU A 877 5.42 4.03 -23.48
N LEU A 878 4.15 4.34 -23.26
CA LEU A 878 3.43 5.39 -23.98
C LEU A 878 4.01 6.77 -23.64
N SER A 879 4.42 7.00 -22.40
CA SER A 879 5.18 8.21 -22.00
C SER A 879 6.48 8.35 -22.80
N GLY A 880 7.20 7.25 -23.04
CA GLY A 880 8.41 7.26 -23.89
C GLY A 880 8.12 7.49 -25.38
N MET A 881 6.96 7.05 -25.87
CA MET A 881 6.51 7.30 -27.26
C MET A 881 6.09 8.76 -27.46
N SER A 882 5.59 9.43 -26.42
CA SER A 882 5.07 10.81 -26.45
C SER A 882 3.96 11.04 -27.50
N PRO A 883 2.81 10.33 -27.41
CA PRO A 883 1.68 10.58 -28.31
C PRO A 883 1.21 12.02 -28.21
N LYS A 884 0.98 12.65 -29.38
CA LYS A 884 0.42 14.01 -29.47
C LYS A 884 -1.11 14.01 -29.47
N VAL A 885 -1.71 12.96 -30.03
CA VAL A 885 -3.16 12.82 -30.19
C VAL A 885 -3.61 11.50 -29.60
N MET A 886 -4.70 11.53 -28.83
CA MET A 886 -5.39 10.36 -28.33
C MET A 886 -6.81 10.33 -28.91
N ILE A 887 -7.16 9.22 -29.57
CA ILE A 887 -8.51 8.99 -30.11
C ILE A 887 -9.10 7.80 -29.37
N VAL A 888 -10.29 7.97 -28.80
CA VAL A 888 -11.02 6.90 -28.10
C VAL A 888 -12.25 6.54 -28.91
N GLU A 889 -12.29 5.32 -29.43
CA GLU A 889 -13.48 4.74 -30.06
C GLU A 889 -14.41 4.12 -29.00
N GLU A 890 -15.71 4.12 -29.29
CA GLU A 890 -16.76 3.62 -28.39
C GLU A 890 -16.73 4.30 -27.01
N ALA A 891 -16.36 5.58 -26.96
CA ALA A 891 -16.13 6.31 -25.70
C ALA A 891 -17.34 6.35 -24.76
N GLY A 892 -18.56 6.15 -25.26
CA GLY A 892 -19.78 6.02 -24.45
C GLY A 892 -19.87 4.73 -23.63
N GLN A 893 -19.16 3.67 -24.04
CA GLN A 893 -19.10 2.36 -23.37
C GLN A 893 -17.84 2.20 -22.49
N VAL A 894 -16.96 3.20 -22.45
CA VAL A 894 -15.73 3.16 -21.66
C VAL A 894 -15.93 3.89 -20.34
N LEU A 895 -15.55 3.24 -19.23
CA LEU A 895 -15.53 3.88 -17.90
C LEU A 895 -14.61 5.11 -17.90
N GLU A 896 -15.02 6.17 -17.22
CA GLU A 896 -14.21 7.38 -17.08
C GLU A 896 -12.83 7.07 -16.48
N ALA A 897 -12.78 6.26 -15.42
CA ALA A 897 -11.55 5.79 -14.80
C ALA A 897 -10.57 5.15 -15.79
N HIS A 898 -11.06 4.42 -16.81
CA HIS A 898 -10.21 3.78 -17.81
C HIS A 898 -9.59 4.79 -18.79
N ILE A 899 -10.34 5.83 -19.18
CA ILE A 899 -9.80 6.91 -20.03
C ILE A 899 -8.77 7.71 -19.25
N LEU A 900 -9.07 8.07 -18.00
CA LEU A 900 -8.15 8.83 -17.14
C LEU A 900 -6.84 8.06 -16.91
N ALA A 901 -6.91 6.77 -16.63
CA ALA A 901 -5.75 5.89 -16.48
C ALA A 901 -4.94 5.68 -17.77
N SER A 902 -5.52 5.96 -18.93
CA SER A 902 -4.86 5.80 -20.24
C SER A 902 -4.28 7.12 -20.76
N LEU A 903 -4.56 8.26 -20.11
CA LEU A 903 -4.04 9.57 -20.49
C LEU A 903 -2.57 9.70 -20.13
N VAL A 904 -1.80 10.24 -21.07
CA VAL A 904 -0.36 10.50 -20.93
C VAL A 904 -0.15 12.01 -20.98
N GLY A 905 0.73 12.56 -20.14
CA GLY A 905 0.97 14.01 -20.05
C GLY A 905 1.41 14.70 -21.35
N THR A 906 1.86 13.95 -22.36
CA THR A 906 2.27 14.48 -23.67
C THR A 906 1.11 14.70 -24.64
N VAL A 907 -0.10 14.23 -24.31
CA VAL A 907 -1.25 14.33 -25.21
C VAL A 907 -1.71 15.79 -25.27
N GLU A 908 -1.70 16.35 -26.48
CA GLU A 908 -2.08 17.74 -26.75
C GLU A 908 -3.48 17.84 -27.38
N HIS A 909 -4.05 16.72 -27.83
CA HIS A 909 -5.37 16.64 -28.44
C HIS A 909 -6.08 15.33 -28.10
N MET A 910 -7.25 15.40 -27.47
CA MET A 910 -8.09 14.25 -27.12
C MET A 910 -9.42 14.27 -27.90
N ILE A 911 -9.75 13.15 -28.55
CA ILE A 911 -10.96 13.00 -29.38
C ILE A 911 -11.74 11.79 -28.91
N LEU A 912 -12.95 12.00 -28.39
CA LEU A 912 -13.85 10.94 -27.94
C LEU A 912 -14.95 10.72 -28.97
N ILE A 913 -15.00 9.53 -29.55
CA ILE A 913 -16.00 9.15 -30.57
C ILE A 913 -16.89 8.06 -29.98
N GLY A 914 -18.18 8.31 -29.89
CA GLY A 914 -19.10 7.37 -29.27
C GLY A 914 -20.56 7.76 -29.37
N ASP A 915 -21.38 7.16 -28.51
CA ASP A 915 -22.76 7.58 -28.32
C ASP A 915 -23.17 7.40 -26.86
N PRO A 916 -23.32 8.49 -26.08
CA PRO A 916 -23.69 8.41 -24.67
C PRO A 916 -25.16 8.01 -24.47
N LEU A 917 -25.97 7.92 -25.55
CA LEU A 917 -27.37 7.49 -25.48
C LEU A 917 -27.56 5.99 -25.74
N GLN A 918 -26.48 5.24 -25.99
CA GLN A 918 -26.51 3.78 -26.17
C GLN A 918 -26.14 3.05 -24.87
N LEU A 919 -25.53 1.87 -24.97
CA LEU A 919 -25.06 1.11 -23.83
C LEU A 919 -23.99 1.90 -23.06
N ARG A 920 -24.16 1.92 -21.74
CA ARG A 920 -23.16 2.40 -20.79
C ARG A 920 -22.12 1.31 -20.50
N PRO A 921 -20.97 1.67 -19.89
CA PRO A 921 -20.02 0.70 -19.37
C PRO A 921 -20.69 -0.28 -18.40
N ASN A 922 -20.35 -1.56 -18.52
CA ASN A 922 -20.87 -2.61 -17.65
C ASN A 922 -20.08 -2.66 -16.33
N ILE A 923 -20.79 -2.65 -15.20
CA ILE A 923 -20.23 -2.76 -13.85
C ILE A 923 -20.95 -3.86 -13.06
N ASN A 924 -20.23 -4.54 -12.18
CA ASN A 924 -20.70 -5.65 -11.36
C ASN A 924 -21.47 -5.17 -10.13
N SER A 925 -21.06 -4.06 -9.49
CA SER A 925 -21.74 -3.55 -8.29
C SER A 925 -22.94 -2.68 -8.65
N TYR A 926 -24.14 -3.21 -8.41
CA TYR A 926 -25.39 -2.48 -8.63
C TYR A 926 -25.49 -1.22 -7.76
N LYS A 927 -24.91 -1.23 -6.55
CA LYS A 927 -24.79 -0.03 -5.68
C LYS A 927 -24.19 1.18 -6.40
N LEU A 928 -23.24 0.96 -7.31
CA LEU A 928 -22.51 2.03 -8.00
C LEU A 928 -23.22 2.54 -9.27
N THR A 929 -24.22 1.81 -9.77
CA THR A 929 -24.95 2.13 -11.00
C THR A 929 -25.86 3.34 -10.86
N THR A 930 -26.01 4.09 -11.95
CA THR A 930 -27.00 5.16 -12.11
C THR A 930 -28.45 4.68 -11.98
N GLU A 931 -28.72 3.42 -12.28
CA GLU A 931 -30.06 2.80 -12.21
C GLU A 931 -30.53 2.57 -10.76
N ASN A 932 -29.61 2.59 -9.79
CA ASN A 932 -29.96 2.39 -8.39
C ASN A 932 -30.80 3.56 -7.86
N PRO A 933 -32.00 3.32 -7.29
CA PRO A 933 -32.90 4.39 -6.87
C PRO A 933 -32.38 5.21 -5.67
N LYS A 934 -31.50 4.64 -4.84
CA LYS A 934 -30.96 5.32 -3.64
C LYS A 934 -29.60 5.94 -3.91
N THR A 935 -28.67 5.16 -4.46
CA THR A 935 -27.26 5.54 -4.62
C THR A 935 -26.92 5.99 -6.03
N GLY A 936 -27.78 5.76 -7.02
CA GLY A 936 -27.50 6.07 -8.43
C GLY A 936 -27.44 7.56 -8.72
N LYS A 937 -27.97 8.42 -7.85
CA LYS A 937 -27.75 9.88 -7.93
C LYS A 937 -26.41 10.32 -7.32
N ILE A 938 -25.76 9.46 -6.53
CA ILE A 938 -24.57 9.76 -5.75
C ILE A 938 -23.30 9.31 -6.49
N TYR A 939 -23.23 8.03 -6.89
CA TYR A 939 -21.97 7.45 -7.42
C TYR A 939 -21.86 7.49 -8.94
N LYS A 940 -22.95 7.20 -9.66
CA LYS A 940 -23.03 7.28 -11.14
C LYS A 940 -21.79 6.67 -11.84
N PHE A 941 -21.30 5.52 -11.38
CA PHE A 941 -19.98 5.04 -11.79
C PHE A 941 -19.96 4.50 -13.24
N ASP A 942 -21.10 3.99 -13.70
CA ASP A 942 -21.38 3.63 -15.10
C ASP A 942 -21.64 4.85 -16.01
N GLN A 943 -21.47 6.09 -15.52
CA GLN A 943 -21.47 7.26 -16.40
C GLN A 943 -20.11 7.38 -17.09
N SER A 944 -20.09 7.31 -18.43
CA SER A 944 -18.84 7.51 -19.19
C SER A 944 -18.36 8.97 -19.12
N LEU A 945 -17.06 9.19 -19.36
CA LEU A 945 -16.49 10.55 -19.43
C LEU A 945 -17.22 11.40 -20.49
N MET A 946 -17.54 10.80 -21.63
CA MET A 946 -18.26 11.46 -22.72
C MET A 946 -19.64 11.94 -22.25
N GLU A 947 -20.39 11.08 -21.55
CA GLU A 947 -21.71 11.42 -21.01
C GLU A 947 -21.64 12.48 -19.91
N ARG A 948 -20.65 12.40 -19.01
CA ARG A 948 -20.45 13.40 -17.96
C ARG A 948 -20.16 14.77 -18.55
N LEU A 949 -19.24 14.86 -19.51
CA LEU A 949 -18.90 16.13 -20.16
C LEU A 949 -20.11 16.69 -20.92
N SER A 950 -20.80 15.88 -21.72
CA SER A 950 -21.97 16.35 -22.49
C SER A 950 -23.12 16.79 -21.59
N SER A 951 -23.43 16.05 -20.52
CA SER A 951 -24.51 16.40 -19.57
C SER A 951 -24.20 17.66 -18.75
N SER A 952 -22.93 17.93 -18.49
CA SER A 952 -22.44 19.18 -17.90
C SER A 952 -22.34 20.36 -18.89
N GLY A 953 -22.75 20.18 -20.14
CA GLY A 953 -22.83 21.24 -21.14
C GLY A 953 -21.56 21.45 -21.98
N PHE A 954 -20.65 20.48 -22.01
CA PHE A 954 -19.51 20.51 -22.93
C PHE A 954 -19.99 20.36 -24.38
N PRO A 955 -19.47 21.17 -25.34
CA PRO A 955 -19.80 21.06 -26.75
C PRO A 955 -19.55 19.66 -27.33
N MET A 956 -20.56 19.10 -27.98
CA MET A 956 -20.49 17.78 -28.61
C MET A 956 -21.06 17.87 -30.03
N SER A 957 -20.26 17.47 -31.02
CA SER A 957 -20.65 17.48 -32.43
C SER A 957 -21.46 16.21 -32.73
N GLN A 958 -22.62 16.35 -33.37
CA GLN A 958 -23.53 15.24 -33.63
C GLN A 958 -23.54 14.89 -35.12
N ILE A 959 -23.27 13.63 -35.46
CA ILE A 959 -23.37 13.09 -36.81
C ILE A 959 -24.73 12.41 -36.96
N ASN A 960 -25.61 12.98 -37.79
CA ASN A 960 -27.04 12.64 -37.83
C ASN A 960 -27.49 11.88 -39.09
N VAL A 961 -26.62 11.72 -40.09
CA VAL A 961 -26.96 11.03 -41.34
C VAL A 961 -26.85 9.50 -41.18
N GLN A 962 -27.98 8.83 -40.98
CA GLN A 962 -28.09 7.37 -40.95
C GLN A 962 -27.99 6.76 -42.35
N ARG A 963 -27.12 5.75 -42.54
CA ARG A 963 -26.81 5.14 -43.84
C ARG A 963 -27.22 3.68 -44.03
N ARG A 964 -27.67 2.97 -42.98
CA ARG A 964 -27.96 1.52 -43.06
C ARG A 964 -29.38 1.12 -42.69
N MET A 965 -30.11 1.92 -41.90
CA MET A 965 -31.52 1.64 -41.59
C MET A 965 -32.44 2.31 -42.62
N ARG A 966 -33.53 1.63 -42.96
CA ARG A 966 -34.59 2.27 -43.76
C ARG A 966 -35.17 3.46 -43.00
N PRO A 967 -35.62 4.54 -43.68
CA PRO A 967 -36.11 5.75 -43.04
C PRO A 967 -37.18 5.49 -41.96
N GLU A 968 -38.11 4.56 -42.22
CA GLU A 968 -39.23 4.18 -41.35
C GLU A 968 -38.78 3.57 -40.01
N ILE A 969 -37.62 2.89 -39.99
CA ILE A 969 -37.03 2.36 -38.76
C ILE A 969 -36.18 3.43 -38.09
N SER A 970 -35.43 4.19 -38.88
CA SER A 970 -34.53 5.22 -38.34
C SER A 970 -35.28 6.34 -37.60
N SER A 971 -36.51 6.67 -37.99
CA SER A 971 -37.35 7.66 -37.31
C SER A 971 -37.80 7.24 -35.91
N LEU A 972 -37.75 5.94 -35.58
CA LEU A 972 -38.12 5.43 -34.24
C LEU A 972 -36.97 5.51 -33.23
N ILE A 973 -35.74 5.72 -33.71
CA ILE A 973 -34.49 5.68 -32.91
C ILE A 973 -33.83 7.06 -32.85
N ARG A 974 -34.41 8.07 -33.53
CA ARG A 974 -33.90 9.45 -33.61
C ARG A 974 -34.33 10.31 -32.44
#